data_AF-A0A0Q4B8I4-F1
#
_entry.id   AF-A0A0Q4B8I4-F1
#
_cell.length_a   1.000
_cell.length_b   1.000
_cell.length_c   1.000
_cell.angle_alpha   90.00
_cell.angle_beta   90.00
_cell.angle_gamma   90.00
#
_symmetry.space_group_name_H-M   'P 1'
#
loop_
_entity.id
_entity.type
_entity.pdbx_description
1 polymer ?
#
loop_
_entity_poly.entity_id
_entity_poly.type
_entity_poly.pdbx_seq_one_letter_code
_entity_poly.pdbx_strand_id
1 'polypeptide(L)'
;MSSDYLKQLQLTKQLEQKARELAKERRDAEARLQAAHDALSFACALNLDVTDAEASLAAASESFSKREHTAAVAQADRCLEKVRDLERNLLATIVEQVRTEIEAIGGSEELEKRLEEALAMSERPHEALELADVIRGDVARLAEERLRQRVERAKELRRYAASIELQVDVSDEDIDTVLPHLSDNGPEAAWKELDALMEHVLAPFRSLFDGRSSEIVGLVEQASRAEVSLDALTDLVDEAEEALRSNDAERALERLDEAERRRDDILIEAVRRRIDALRAEADEVADKGGELTTFWAELRSSEDAVGTIVLEPLRRAGEALQEARAEVLMRAMQALRPRLMLSHRLGVDISEASSLLDEARDLLARRELSTALELTDRARDVLDAGLSGHFALADELARTRELFLTVRGLHMTQGEASEMVAESRRLALAGKIDEARSLLAGAAERLNALMLDVGTRRVFSGLASLSQAIAVGADVEGERQRLLDALEDFRSGQHRALSELEEVAGLIQRASSEAAAERVRSASKRISSPSVDLSDLAPLVDEAHQLLGEGELLNAVGIARDVEQEAIFRQRDASVAMGQKANELMALSRELGCTSNTIGQKMALAHRSLDPADTAAMYADVISYATQLIRDELTSLLARLSRDIATARRNGVWVERAGKLSDDAAHKLLADDIVGCHATMVDARAELERASALHMETYNRIAFLTRALGQSGLPAKNPAQARLDATKRLFEAGKYDGARVSANACLQELEGLAAASLIPDRMEEARDLVALLEDLSLDMPEVHALMGKAEESYEQGRHEEALSSLKEIERAASRAVRKGLRARIKETTSQLDLCSRLGCDVASARSILDRAASMLNELRYQDALRAVRFADSEGERLLALFRSVQTNLERAEMYLEEAEERGVLVEEAHALLERAHDEMRGGKQSLALERGRMVHELVFNAVSPRLEAHLDEVESRHRLSDLEGGDLRSWGIDRQTVSDALQRGPRWAYLMADRYEEVLKAVGEIRARALSALESMPSTVPPRDVRAAKEAFERGGLLALHLHPDPIDGRGAAARFAGTSPHGHHR
;
A
#
# COMPACT_ATOMS: atom_id res chain seq x y z
N MET A 1 -68.29 24.85 159.14
CA MET A 1 -68.52 26.02 158.26
C MET A 1 -67.54 25.97 157.09
N SER A 2 -68.09 25.71 155.89
CA SER A 2 -67.61 26.11 154.56
C SER A 2 -66.32 25.57 153.92
N SER A 3 -65.32 25.02 154.65
CA SER A 3 -64.06 24.55 153.99
C SER A 3 -64.10 23.08 153.54
N ASP A 4 -64.67 22.16 154.31
CA ASP A 4 -64.54 20.72 154.01
C ASP A 4 -65.62 20.14 153.07
N TYR A 5 -66.78 20.78 152.94
CA TYR A 5 -67.84 20.32 152.00
C TYR A 5 -67.44 20.58 150.53
N LEU A 6 -66.73 21.68 150.26
CA LEU A 6 -66.10 21.95 148.96
C LEU A 6 -64.97 20.96 148.66
N LYS A 7 -64.18 20.57 149.68
CA LYS A 7 -63.21 19.48 149.56
C LYS A 7 -63.89 18.14 149.32
N GLN A 8 -65.01 17.82 149.96
CA GLN A 8 -65.77 16.57 149.75
C GLN A 8 -66.47 16.52 148.39
N LEU A 9 -66.98 17.64 147.87
CA LEU A 9 -67.61 17.72 146.54
C LEU A 9 -66.55 17.67 145.40
N GLN A 10 -65.38 18.29 145.60
CA GLN A 10 -64.23 18.06 144.71
C GLN A 10 -63.72 16.62 144.82
N LEU A 11 -63.71 16.02 146.02
CA LEU A 11 -63.34 14.61 146.22
C LEU A 11 -64.30 13.67 145.49
N THR A 12 -65.63 13.88 145.56
CA THR A 12 -66.61 13.02 144.89
C THR A 12 -66.58 13.17 143.37
N LYS A 13 -66.40 14.38 142.82
CA LYS A 13 -66.19 14.56 141.37
C LYS A 13 -64.87 13.95 140.88
N GLN A 14 -63.78 14.09 141.66
CA GLN A 14 -62.51 13.43 141.35
C GLN A 14 -62.62 11.91 141.47
N LEU A 15 -63.41 11.39 142.42
CA LEU A 15 -63.67 9.94 142.55
C LEU A 15 -64.58 9.41 141.43
N GLU A 16 -65.57 10.19 140.96
CA GLU A 16 -66.44 9.78 139.85
C GLU A 16 -65.73 9.85 138.49
N GLN A 17 -64.88 10.85 138.25
CA GLN A 17 -63.99 10.89 137.07
C GLN A 17 -63.01 9.71 137.12
N LYS A 18 -62.36 9.46 138.26
CA LYS A 18 -61.49 8.29 138.43
C LYS A 18 -62.24 6.96 138.23
N ALA A 19 -63.50 6.85 138.67
CA ALA A 19 -64.29 5.64 138.48
C ALA A 19 -64.71 5.40 137.01
N ARG A 20 -65.02 6.46 136.25
CA ARG A 20 -65.30 6.37 134.81
C ARG A 20 -64.04 6.09 133.99
N GLU A 21 -62.92 6.70 134.35
CA GLU A 21 -61.60 6.41 133.79
C GLU A 21 -61.23 4.94 134.04
N LEU A 22 -61.36 4.44 135.28
CA LEU A 22 -61.13 3.02 135.60
C LEU A 22 -62.10 2.06 134.88
N ALA A 23 -63.37 2.43 134.70
CA ALA A 23 -64.33 1.61 133.96
C ALA A 23 -64.04 1.58 132.46
N LYS A 24 -63.54 2.69 131.90
CA LYS A 24 -63.08 2.76 130.52
C LYS A 24 -61.79 1.96 130.34
N GLU A 25 -60.81 2.14 131.21
CA GLU A 25 -59.57 1.36 131.25
C GLU A 25 -59.86 -0.14 131.38
N ARG A 26 -60.85 -0.54 132.19
CA ARG A 26 -61.27 -1.94 132.29
C ARG A 26 -61.89 -2.48 131.00
N ARG A 27 -62.77 -1.73 130.34
CA ARG A 27 -63.36 -2.15 129.05
C ARG A 27 -62.32 -2.22 127.95
N ASP A 28 -61.41 -1.25 127.91
CA ASP A 28 -60.30 -1.21 126.96
C ASP A 28 -59.36 -2.40 127.19
N ALA A 29 -59.07 -2.73 128.46
CA ALA A 29 -58.31 -3.94 128.83
C ALA A 29 -59.00 -5.25 128.46
N GLU A 30 -60.32 -5.36 128.66
CA GLU A 30 -61.10 -6.56 128.32
C GLU A 30 -61.19 -6.77 126.80
N ALA A 31 -61.46 -5.71 126.04
CA ALA A 31 -61.46 -5.75 124.58
C ALA A 31 -60.06 -6.10 124.03
N ARG A 32 -58.99 -5.59 124.64
CA ARG A 32 -57.63 -5.87 124.21
C ARG A 32 -57.18 -7.28 124.55
N LEU A 33 -57.59 -7.82 125.70
CA LEU A 33 -57.38 -9.21 126.07
C LEU A 33 -58.12 -10.16 125.13
N GLN A 34 -59.37 -9.84 124.76
CA GLN A 34 -60.11 -10.65 123.78
C GLN A 34 -59.42 -10.62 122.41
N ALA A 35 -59.00 -9.45 121.93
CA ALA A 35 -58.25 -9.35 120.68
C ALA A 35 -56.92 -10.13 120.72
N ALA A 36 -56.21 -10.10 121.85
CA ALA A 36 -55.00 -10.88 122.06
C ALA A 36 -55.28 -12.40 122.07
N HIS A 37 -56.40 -12.83 122.64
CA HIS A 37 -56.84 -14.22 122.63
C HIS A 37 -57.22 -14.70 121.21
N ASP A 38 -57.98 -13.89 120.47
CA ASP A 38 -58.40 -14.24 119.11
C ASP A 38 -57.17 -14.35 118.18
N ALA A 39 -56.23 -13.40 118.27
CA ALA A 39 -54.97 -13.44 117.53
C ALA A 39 -54.10 -14.67 117.89
N LEU A 40 -54.02 -15.02 119.18
CA LEU A 40 -53.35 -16.23 119.64
C LEU A 40 -54.00 -17.51 119.07
N SER A 41 -55.34 -17.57 119.08
CA SER A 41 -56.05 -18.75 118.56
C SER A 41 -55.83 -18.96 117.06
N PHE A 42 -55.70 -17.88 116.30
CA PHE A 42 -55.36 -17.92 114.89
C PHE A 42 -53.89 -18.33 114.67
N ALA A 43 -52.96 -17.78 115.44
CA ALA A 43 -51.55 -18.20 115.40
C ALA A 43 -51.37 -19.69 115.78
N CYS A 44 -52.16 -20.22 116.70
CA CYS A 44 -52.23 -21.66 116.98
C CYS A 44 -52.75 -22.46 115.79
N ALA A 45 -53.78 -21.97 115.08
CA ALA A 45 -54.29 -22.64 113.88
C ALA A 45 -53.27 -22.71 112.75
N LEU A 46 -52.33 -21.76 112.73
CA LEU A 46 -51.16 -21.74 111.84
C LEU A 46 -49.96 -22.56 112.37
N ASN A 47 -50.13 -23.31 113.48
CA ASN A 47 -49.09 -24.12 114.14
C ASN A 47 -47.84 -23.33 114.59
N LEU A 48 -47.97 -22.04 114.92
CA LEU A 48 -46.85 -21.25 115.43
C LEU A 48 -46.56 -21.55 116.91
N ASP A 49 -45.28 -21.52 117.31
CA ASP A 49 -44.89 -21.64 118.72
C ASP A 49 -45.25 -20.35 119.46
N VAL A 50 -46.40 -20.40 120.13
CA VAL A 50 -46.99 -19.26 120.82
C VAL A 50 -46.69 -19.24 122.32
N THR A 51 -45.80 -20.10 122.82
CA THR A 51 -45.49 -20.24 124.26
C THR A 51 -45.17 -18.91 124.96
N ASP A 52 -44.38 -18.04 124.32
CA ASP A 52 -44.00 -16.72 124.84
C ASP A 52 -45.12 -15.67 124.75
N ALA A 53 -46.02 -15.80 123.78
CA ALA A 53 -47.20 -14.95 123.63
C ALA A 53 -48.30 -15.37 124.62
N GLU A 54 -48.53 -16.67 124.80
CA GLU A 54 -49.41 -17.25 125.82
C GLU A 54 -48.99 -16.85 127.23
N ALA A 55 -47.68 -16.88 127.53
CA ALA A 55 -47.15 -16.38 128.80
C ALA A 55 -47.46 -14.89 129.04
N SER A 56 -47.46 -14.09 127.97
CA SER A 56 -47.78 -12.65 128.03
C SER A 56 -49.29 -12.43 128.20
N LEU A 57 -50.15 -13.23 127.54
CA LEU A 57 -51.60 -13.22 127.75
C LEU A 57 -51.99 -13.68 129.16
N ALA A 58 -51.31 -14.69 129.70
CA ALA A 58 -51.51 -15.16 131.07
C ALA A 58 -51.13 -14.07 132.09
N ALA A 59 -50.00 -13.39 131.90
CA ALA A 59 -49.59 -12.25 132.71
C ALA A 59 -50.55 -11.05 132.59
N ALA A 60 -51.10 -10.81 131.39
CA ALA A 60 -52.11 -9.78 131.16
C ALA A 60 -53.43 -10.09 131.87
N SER A 61 -53.88 -11.35 131.81
CA SER A 61 -55.08 -11.85 132.48
C SER A 61 -54.93 -11.81 134.01
N GLU A 62 -53.75 -12.15 134.52
CA GLU A 62 -53.41 -12.04 135.94
C GLU A 62 -53.42 -10.58 136.42
N SER A 63 -52.82 -9.67 135.65
CA SER A 63 -52.81 -8.23 135.94
C SER A 63 -54.22 -7.62 135.91
N PHE A 64 -55.08 -8.09 135.00
CA PHE A 64 -56.49 -7.71 134.93
C PHE A 64 -57.26 -8.19 136.16
N SER A 65 -57.00 -9.42 136.63
CA SER A 65 -57.61 -9.97 137.85
C SER A 65 -57.22 -9.18 139.11
N LYS A 66 -56.00 -8.61 139.14
CA LYS A 66 -55.49 -7.73 140.20
C LYS A 66 -56.02 -6.28 140.10
N ARG A 67 -56.87 -5.97 139.11
CA ARG A 67 -57.45 -4.64 138.81
C ARG A 67 -56.42 -3.59 138.33
N GLU A 68 -55.26 -4.02 137.88
CA GLU A 68 -54.24 -3.15 137.26
C GLU A 68 -54.50 -3.06 135.75
N HIS A 69 -55.57 -2.36 135.37
CA HIS A 69 -56.09 -2.37 133.99
C HIS A 69 -55.10 -1.81 132.95
N THR A 70 -54.29 -0.81 133.31
CA THR A 70 -53.26 -0.26 132.42
C THR A 70 -52.10 -1.23 132.20
N ALA A 71 -51.72 -2.00 133.23
CA ALA A 71 -50.72 -3.06 133.12
C ALA A 71 -51.24 -4.25 132.30
N ALA A 72 -52.52 -4.60 132.45
CA ALA A 72 -53.19 -5.62 131.65
C ALA A 72 -53.23 -5.25 130.16
N VAL A 73 -53.58 -4.00 129.81
CA VAL A 73 -53.54 -3.50 128.41
C VAL A 73 -52.11 -3.60 127.87
N ALA A 74 -51.11 -3.11 128.61
CA ALA A 74 -49.72 -3.14 128.16
C ALA A 74 -49.19 -4.55 127.93
N GLN A 75 -49.58 -5.53 128.75
CA GLN A 75 -49.19 -6.94 128.57
C GLN A 75 -50.00 -7.62 127.44
N ALA A 76 -51.26 -7.24 127.23
CA ALA A 76 -52.05 -7.70 126.08
C ALA A 76 -51.53 -7.11 124.75
N ASP A 77 -51.08 -5.86 124.74
CA ASP A 77 -50.41 -5.22 123.62
C ASP A 77 -49.09 -5.93 123.29
N ARG A 78 -48.29 -6.25 124.31
CA ARG A 78 -47.08 -7.06 124.14
C ARG A 78 -47.38 -8.45 123.57
N CYS A 79 -48.49 -9.07 123.97
CA CYS A 79 -48.93 -10.34 123.40
C CYS A 79 -49.27 -10.18 121.92
N LEU A 80 -50.02 -9.14 121.55
CA LEU A 80 -50.40 -8.87 120.15
C LEU A 80 -49.19 -8.50 119.27
N GLU A 81 -48.23 -7.75 119.80
CA GLU A 81 -46.97 -7.46 119.12
C GLU A 81 -46.18 -8.75 118.87
N LYS A 82 -46.04 -9.61 119.88
CA LYS A 82 -45.39 -10.93 119.72
C LYS A 82 -46.08 -11.81 118.69
N VAL A 83 -47.41 -11.87 118.67
CA VAL A 83 -48.16 -12.63 117.66
C VAL A 83 -47.95 -12.03 116.26
N ARG A 84 -48.00 -10.71 116.11
CA ARG A 84 -47.72 -10.04 114.84
C ARG A 84 -46.30 -10.27 114.36
N ASP A 85 -45.33 -10.32 115.26
CA ASP A 85 -43.94 -10.63 114.93
C ASP A 85 -43.79 -12.09 114.48
N LEU A 86 -44.51 -13.02 115.10
CA LEU A 86 -44.59 -14.42 114.64
C LEU A 86 -45.25 -14.53 113.25
N GLU A 87 -46.35 -13.83 113.01
CA GLU A 87 -47.02 -13.80 111.70
C GLU A 87 -46.17 -13.13 110.62
N ARG A 88 -45.43 -12.07 110.93
CA ARG A 88 -44.46 -11.44 110.02
C ARG A 88 -43.30 -12.36 109.68
N ASN A 89 -42.78 -13.09 110.67
CA ASN A 89 -41.74 -14.08 110.45
C ASN A 89 -42.24 -15.24 109.57
N LEU A 90 -43.49 -15.68 109.78
CA LEU A 90 -44.12 -16.68 108.93
C LEU A 90 -44.33 -16.16 107.50
N LEU A 91 -44.85 -14.94 107.34
CA LEU A 91 -45.01 -14.29 106.04
C LEU A 91 -43.67 -14.16 105.30
N ALA A 92 -42.63 -13.70 105.99
CA ALA A 92 -41.29 -13.61 105.42
C ALA A 92 -40.78 -15.00 104.98
N THR A 93 -41.01 -16.04 105.78
CA THR A 93 -40.62 -17.42 105.44
C THR A 93 -41.38 -17.93 104.21
N ILE A 94 -42.70 -17.68 104.15
CA ILE A 94 -43.56 -18.06 103.03
C ILE A 94 -43.16 -17.31 101.76
N VAL A 95 -42.92 -16.00 101.85
CA VAL A 95 -42.55 -15.18 100.70
C VAL A 95 -41.18 -15.60 100.17
N GLU A 96 -40.21 -15.88 101.04
CA GLU A 96 -38.92 -16.42 100.60
C GLU A 96 -39.09 -17.80 99.95
N GLN A 97 -39.93 -18.69 100.48
CA GLN A 97 -40.24 -19.97 99.83
C GLN A 97 -40.87 -19.79 98.45
N VAL A 98 -41.89 -18.93 98.32
CA VAL A 98 -42.56 -18.68 97.04
C VAL A 98 -41.62 -17.97 96.06
N ARG A 99 -40.73 -17.09 96.54
CA ARG A 99 -39.69 -16.46 95.72
C ARG A 99 -38.70 -17.51 95.21
N THR A 100 -38.23 -18.43 96.06
CA THR A 100 -37.36 -19.53 95.62
C THR A 100 -38.05 -20.44 94.60
N GLU A 101 -39.37 -20.68 94.74
CA GLU A 101 -40.13 -21.44 93.75
C GLU A 101 -40.29 -20.68 92.43
N ILE A 102 -40.54 -19.36 92.46
CA ILE A 102 -40.61 -18.51 91.25
C ILE A 102 -39.25 -18.47 90.53
N GLU A 103 -38.17 -18.29 91.27
CA GLU A 103 -36.80 -18.32 90.73
C GLU A 103 -36.49 -19.69 90.11
N ALA A 104 -36.90 -20.78 90.77
CA ALA A 104 -36.70 -22.14 90.26
C ALA A 104 -37.44 -22.43 88.94
N ILE A 105 -38.57 -21.78 88.68
CA ILE A 105 -39.36 -21.96 87.44
C ILE A 105 -39.04 -20.91 86.36
N GLY A 106 -37.97 -20.14 86.52
CA GLY A 106 -37.49 -19.15 85.54
C GLY A 106 -38.10 -17.76 85.65
N GLY A 107 -38.66 -17.38 86.80
CA GLY A 107 -39.08 -16.01 87.13
C GLY A 107 -40.45 -15.59 86.57
N SER A 108 -41.08 -14.61 87.23
CA SER A 108 -42.31 -13.96 86.76
C SER A 108 -42.46 -12.58 87.40
N GLU A 109 -42.22 -11.52 86.62
CA GLU A 109 -42.30 -10.13 87.11
C GLU A 109 -43.68 -9.79 87.69
N GLU A 110 -44.75 -10.38 87.15
CA GLU A 110 -46.13 -10.13 87.60
C GLU A 110 -46.40 -10.78 88.98
N LEU A 111 -45.85 -11.98 89.22
CA LEU A 111 -46.00 -12.67 90.50
C LEU A 111 -45.05 -12.09 91.55
N GLU A 112 -43.84 -11.70 91.16
CA GLU A 112 -42.87 -11.00 92.03
C GLU A 112 -43.42 -9.67 92.54
N LYS A 113 -44.03 -8.86 91.67
CA LYS A 113 -44.71 -7.61 92.09
C LYS A 113 -45.85 -7.88 93.07
N ARG A 114 -46.65 -8.92 92.84
CA ARG A 114 -47.72 -9.32 93.77
C ARG A 114 -47.17 -9.81 95.12
N LEU A 115 -45.99 -10.45 95.15
CA LEU A 115 -45.27 -10.81 96.38
C LEU A 115 -44.71 -9.59 97.11
N GLU A 116 -44.18 -8.61 96.38
CA GLU A 116 -43.75 -7.33 96.95
C GLU A 116 -44.93 -6.57 97.56
N GLU A 117 -46.10 -6.57 96.89
CA GLU A 117 -47.35 -6.02 97.43
C GLU A 117 -47.77 -6.73 98.73
N ALA A 118 -47.66 -8.05 98.81
CA ALA A 118 -47.92 -8.81 100.04
C ALA A 118 -46.93 -8.45 101.16
N LEU A 119 -45.64 -8.27 100.86
CA LEU A 119 -44.61 -7.83 101.82
C LEU A 119 -44.84 -6.39 102.31
N ALA A 120 -45.29 -5.50 101.43
CA ALA A 120 -45.59 -4.11 101.76
C ALA A 120 -46.76 -3.97 102.76
N MET A 121 -47.59 -4.99 102.92
CA MET A 121 -48.69 -5.05 103.90
C MET A 121 -48.24 -5.47 105.32
N SER A 122 -47.00 -5.15 105.72
CA SER A 122 -46.38 -5.57 106.99
C SER A 122 -47.09 -5.08 108.27
N GLU A 123 -47.96 -4.08 108.16
CA GLU A 123 -48.81 -3.59 109.26
C GLU A 123 -50.10 -4.42 109.44
N ARG A 124 -50.49 -5.22 108.45
CA ARG A 124 -51.67 -6.09 108.43
C ARG A 124 -51.26 -7.53 108.00
N PRO A 125 -50.46 -8.23 108.82
CA PRO A 125 -49.87 -9.51 108.46
C PRO A 125 -50.90 -10.60 108.09
N HIS A 126 -52.12 -10.50 108.61
CA HIS A 126 -53.22 -11.43 108.30
C HIS A 126 -53.65 -11.38 106.82
N GLU A 127 -53.97 -10.20 106.28
CA GLU A 127 -54.36 -10.06 104.86
C GLU A 127 -53.18 -10.36 103.92
N ALA A 128 -51.96 -10.06 104.37
CA ALA A 128 -50.74 -10.38 103.65
C ALA A 128 -50.51 -11.90 103.50
N LEU A 129 -50.83 -12.68 104.55
CA LEU A 129 -50.72 -14.15 104.52
C LEU A 129 -51.75 -14.77 103.57
N GLU A 130 -53.00 -14.28 103.55
CA GLU A 130 -54.02 -14.75 102.61
C GLU A 130 -53.64 -14.47 101.14
N LEU A 131 -53.11 -13.26 100.86
CA LEU A 131 -52.63 -12.92 99.53
C LEU A 131 -51.42 -13.78 99.12
N ALA A 132 -50.50 -14.05 100.05
CA ALA A 132 -49.35 -14.93 99.81
C ALA A 132 -49.75 -16.37 99.49
N ASP A 133 -50.80 -16.91 100.13
CA ASP A 133 -51.32 -18.25 99.82
C ASP A 133 -51.98 -18.31 98.43
N VAL A 134 -52.69 -17.26 98.01
CA VAL A 134 -53.23 -17.16 96.64
C VAL A 134 -52.10 -17.11 95.62
N ILE A 135 -51.05 -16.31 95.89
CA ILE A 135 -49.89 -16.22 95.01
C ILE A 135 -49.18 -17.58 94.92
N ARG A 136 -49.03 -18.30 96.03
CA ARG A 136 -48.47 -19.67 96.02
C ARG A 136 -49.28 -20.60 95.11
N GLY A 137 -50.61 -20.53 95.14
CA GLY A 137 -51.48 -21.28 94.22
C GLY A 137 -51.33 -20.90 92.74
N ASP A 138 -51.08 -19.62 92.45
CA ASP A 138 -50.81 -19.13 91.09
C ASP A 138 -49.42 -19.59 90.59
N VAL A 139 -48.41 -19.56 91.46
CA VAL A 139 -47.05 -20.04 91.18
C VAL A 139 -47.06 -21.54 90.87
N ALA A 140 -47.78 -22.35 91.64
CA ALA A 140 -47.92 -23.78 91.38
C ALA A 140 -48.54 -24.08 90.01
N ARG A 141 -49.56 -23.31 89.58
CA ARG A 141 -50.17 -23.47 88.25
C ARG A 141 -49.23 -23.07 87.12
N LEU A 142 -48.51 -21.95 87.28
CA LEU A 142 -47.52 -21.49 86.30
C LEU A 142 -46.35 -22.48 86.19
N ALA A 143 -45.90 -23.02 87.33
CA ALA A 143 -44.88 -24.06 87.39
C ALA A 143 -45.30 -25.30 86.60
N GLU A 144 -46.54 -25.79 86.80
CA GLU A 144 -47.09 -26.94 86.09
C GLU A 144 -47.21 -26.70 84.58
N GLU A 145 -47.68 -25.52 84.16
CA GLU A 145 -47.82 -25.18 82.73
C GLU A 145 -46.45 -25.10 82.03
N ARG A 146 -45.48 -24.41 82.64
CA ARG A 146 -44.12 -24.30 82.10
C ARG A 146 -43.39 -25.65 82.11
N LEU A 147 -43.57 -26.46 83.16
CA LEU A 147 -43.00 -27.81 83.24
C LEU A 147 -43.58 -28.68 82.12
N ARG A 148 -44.90 -28.62 81.86
CA ARG A 148 -45.55 -29.34 80.77
C ARG A 148 -45.02 -28.91 79.39
N GLN A 149 -44.85 -27.61 79.16
CA GLN A 149 -44.26 -27.10 77.91
C GLN A 149 -42.82 -27.62 77.72
N ARG A 150 -42.02 -27.64 78.80
CA ARG A 150 -40.63 -28.12 78.77
C ARG A 150 -40.54 -29.64 78.61
N VAL A 151 -41.47 -30.40 79.19
CA VAL A 151 -41.64 -31.85 78.97
C VAL A 151 -42.00 -32.15 77.52
N GLU A 152 -42.93 -31.40 76.92
CA GLU A 152 -43.23 -31.57 75.49
C GLU A 152 -42.02 -31.21 74.62
N ARG A 153 -41.24 -30.18 74.97
CA ARG A 153 -39.99 -29.85 74.27
C ARG A 153 -38.94 -30.97 74.40
N ALA A 154 -38.79 -31.58 75.57
CA ALA A 154 -37.93 -32.76 75.76
C ALA A 154 -38.34 -33.92 74.85
N LYS A 155 -39.66 -34.17 74.72
CA LYS A 155 -40.18 -35.21 73.82
C LYS A 155 -39.98 -34.87 72.35
N GLU A 156 -40.16 -33.61 71.95
CA GLU A 156 -39.88 -33.14 70.59
C GLU A 156 -38.40 -33.36 70.23
N LEU A 157 -37.48 -32.94 71.10
CA LEU A 157 -36.04 -33.14 70.91
C LEU A 157 -35.67 -34.62 70.82
N ARG A 158 -36.31 -35.50 71.62
CA ARG A 158 -36.12 -36.95 71.53
C ARG A 158 -36.66 -37.54 70.22
N ARG A 159 -37.84 -37.10 69.76
CA ARG A 159 -38.38 -37.50 68.45
C ARG A 159 -37.48 -37.04 67.31
N TYR A 160 -36.94 -35.82 67.42
CA TYR A 160 -35.97 -35.30 66.48
C TYR A 160 -34.68 -36.12 66.50
N ALA A 161 -34.13 -36.44 67.68
CA ALA A 161 -32.99 -37.34 67.85
C ALA A 161 -33.21 -38.69 67.17
N ALA A 162 -34.39 -39.29 67.35
CA ALA A 162 -34.76 -40.53 66.68
C ALA A 162 -34.86 -40.38 65.15
N SER A 163 -35.33 -39.22 64.66
CA SER A 163 -35.42 -38.95 63.21
C SER A 163 -34.05 -38.81 62.54
N ILE A 164 -33.03 -38.39 63.28
CA ILE A 164 -31.64 -38.28 62.82
C ILE A 164 -30.76 -39.47 63.27
N GLU A 165 -31.37 -40.53 63.79
CA GLU A 165 -30.70 -41.75 64.30
C GLU A 165 -29.67 -41.50 65.43
N LEU A 166 -29.81 -40.41 66.18
CA LEU A 166 -28.94 -40.06 67.30
C LEU A 166 -29.33 -40.85 68.56
N GLN A 167 -28.37 -41.56 69.15
CA GLN A 167 -28.61 -42.31 70.39
C GLN A 167 -28.76 -41.35 71.57
N VAL A 168 -29.92 -41.38 72.20
CA VAL A 168 -30.24 -40.66 73.44
C VAL A 168 -30.67 -41.70 74.48
N ASP A 169 -29.96 -41.75 75.60
CA ASP A 169 -30.14 -42.74 76.67
C ASP A 169 -31.35 -42.47 77.59
N VAL A 170 -32.25 -41.55 77.18
CA VAL A 170 -33.45 -41.15 77.92
C VAL A 170 -34.68 -41.69 77.19
N SER A 171 -35.57 -42.40 77.88
CA SER A 171 -36.83 -42.90 77.33
C SER A 171 -38.00 -41.91 77.47
N ASP A 172 -39.08 -42.10 76.70
CA ASP A 172 -40.32 -41.32 76.92
C ASP A 172 -40.90 -41.60 78.31
N GLU A 173 -40.69 -42.82 78.83
CA GLU A 173 -41.08 -43.20 80.18
C GLU A 173 -40.31 -42.39 81.23
N ASP A 174 -39.00 -42.16 81.04
CA ASP A 174 -38.18 -41.34 81.94
C ASP A 174 -38.55 -39.85 81.92
N ILE A 175 -39.13 -39.36 80.82
CA ILE A 175 -39.63 -37.98 80.71
C ILE A 175 -41.03 -37.88 81.32
N ASP A 176 -41.87 -38.89 81.12
CA ASP A 176 -43.25 -38.95 81.62
C ASP A 176 -43.32 -39.13 83.15
N THR A 177 -42.30 -39.71 83.80
CA THR A 177 -42.22 -39.88 85.26
C THR A 177 -42.04 -38.57 86.03
N VAL A 178 -41.57 -37.50 85.37
CA VAL A 178 -41.34 -36.19 86.01
C VAL A 178 -42.65 -35.48 86.38
N LEU A 179 -43.69 -35.61 85.56
CA LEU A 179 -44.98 -34.97 85.80
C LEU A 179 -45.68 -35.50 87.07
N PRO A 180 -45.73 -36.82 87.34
CA PRO A 180 -46.15 -37.38 88.63
C PRO A 180 -45.31 -36.91 89.82
N HIS A 181 -43.99 -36.73 89.66
CA HIS A 181 -43.12 -36.30 90.76
C HIS A 181 -43.37 -34.85 91.20
N LEU A 182 -44.06 -34.03 90.38
CA LEU A 182 -44.52 -32.70 90.76
C LEU A 182 -45.48 -32.74 91.95
N SER A 183 -46.37 -33.75 92.01
CA SER A 183 -47.31 -33.91 93.14
C SER A 183 -46.66 -34.50 94.39
N ASP A 184 -45.55 -35.24 94.22
CA ASP A 184 -44.92 -36.01 95.30
C ASP A 184 -43.75 -35.28 95.97
N ASN A 185 -42.93 -34.55 95.20
CA ASN A 185 -41.67 -33.95 95.65
C ASN A 185 -41.60 -32.41 95.52
N GLY A 186 -42.64 -31.79 94.98
CA GLY A 186 -42.74 -30.33 94.78
C GLY A 186 -42.10 -29.82 93.47
N PRO A 187 -42.37 -28.54 93.10
CA PRO A 187 -41.97 -27.97 91.82
C PRO A 187 -40.46 -27.89 91.65
N GLU A 188 -39.72 -27.45 92.67
CA GLU A 188 -38.28 -27.27 92.59
C GLU A 188 -37.53 -28.57 92.26
N ALA A 189 -37.95 -29.68 92.86
CA ALA A 189 -37.35 -31.00 92.62
C ALA A 189 -37.65 -31.51 91.21
N ALA A 190 -38.90 -31.38 90.74
CA ALA A 190 -39.30 -31.77 89.40
C ALA A 190 -38.61 -30.93 88.31
N TRP A 191 -38.37 -29.64 88.54
CA TRP A 191 -37.60 -28.78 87.65
C TRP A 191 -36.13 -29.17 87.57
N LYS A 192 -35.48 -29.45 88.71
CA LYS A 192 -34.10 -29.95 88.75
C LYS A 192 -33.96 -31.31 88.07
N GLU A 193 -34.93 -32.20 88.24
CA GLU A 193 -34.98 -33.50 87.58
C GLU A 193 -35.16 -33.35 86.06
N LEU A 194 -36.07 -32.47 85.62
CA LEU A 194 -36.26 -32.19 84.19
C LEU A 194 -35.05 -31.50 83.56
N ASP A 195 -34.40 -30.57 84.27
CA ASP A 195 -33.18 -29.90 83.80
C ASP A 195 -32.02 -30.88 83.65
N ALA A 196 -31.88 -31.81 84.61
CA ALA A 196 -30.93 -32.90 84.47
C ALA A 196 -31.27 -33.75 83.23
N LEU A 197 -32.53 -34.16 83.04
CA LEU A 197 -32.94 -34.93 81.86
C LEU A 197 -32.74 -34.17 80.55
N MET A 198 -33.05 -32.87 80.50
CA MET A 198 -32.82 -32.00 79.34
C MET A 198 -31.34 -31.91 79.00
N GLU A 199 -30.45 -31.78 79.99
CA GLU A 199 -29.00 -31.83 79.76
C GLU A 199 -28.55 -33.19 79.22
N HIS A 200 -29.13 -34.30 79.69
CA HIS A 200 -28.83 -35.63 79.13
C HIS A 200 -29.37 -35.80 77.69
N VAL A 201 -30.52 -35.20 77.36
CA VAL A 201 -31.08 -35.20 75.99
C VAL A 201 -30.26 -34.31 75.06
N LEU A 202 -29.77 -33.16 75.53
CA LEU A 202 -28.99 -32.20 74.73
C LEU A 202 -27.51 -32.57 74.61
N ALA A 203 -26.93 -33.31 75.55
CA ALA A 203 -25.51 -33.67 75.52
C ALA A 203 -25.08 -34.41 74.22
N PRO A 204 -25.85 -35.39 73.69
CA PRO A 204 -25.58 -35.98 72.38
C PRO A 204 -25.60 -34.96 71.23
N PHE A 205 -26.53 -34.00 71.26
CA PHE A 205 -26.60 -32.93 70.25
C PHE A 205 -25.40 -31.98 70.32
N ARG A 206 -24.96 -31.60 71.52
CA ARG A 206 -23.73 -30.79 71.72
C ARG A 206 -22.49 -31.51 71.22
N SER A 207 -22.34 -32.79 71.55
CA SER A 207 -21.22 -33.61 71.04
C SER A 207 -21.21 -33.71 69.51
N LEU A 208 -22.39 -33.90 68.89
CA LEU A 208 -22.53 -33.93 67.44
C LEU A 208 -22.21 -32.55 66.81
N PHE A 209 -22.69 -31.47 67.42
CA PHE A 209 -22.41 -30.09 67.01
C PHE A 209 -20.92 -29.77 67.09
N ASP A 210 -20.27 -30.07 68.21
CA ASP A 210 -18.83 -29.83 68.43
C ASP A 210 -17.98 -30.62 67.44
N GLY A 211 -18.34 -31.89 67.20
CA GLY A 211 -17.66 -32.73 66.20
C GLY A 211 -17.71 -32.12 64.80
N ARG A 212 -18.91 -31.69 64.37
CA ARG A 212 -19.15 -31.13 63.03
C ARG A 212 -18.59 -29.71 62.85
N SER A 213 -18.78 -28.85 63.84
CA SER A 213 -18.26 -27.46 63.82
C SER A 213 -16.73 -27.39 63.89
N SER A 214 -16.06 -28.39 64.51
CA SER A 214 -14.60 -28.41 64.61
C SER A 214 -13.89 -28.40 63.23
N GLU A 215 -14.47 -29.05 62.22
CA GLU A 215 -13.94 -29.03 60.85
C GLU A 215 -14.02 -27.63 60.23
N ILE A 216 -15.11 -26.93 60.50
CA ILE A 216 -15.35 -25.56 60.02
C ILE A 216 -14.41 -24.59 60.73
N VAL A 217 -14.28 -24.68 62.05
CA VAL A 217 -13.37 -23.83 62.85
C VAL A 217 -11.90 -24.07 62.43
N GLY A 218 -11.49 -25.32 62.21
CA GLY A 218 -10.16 -25.64 61.72
C GLY A 218 -9.88 -25.06 60.34
N LEU A 219 -10.89 -25.01 59.46
CA LEU A 219 -10.80 -24.37 58.15
C LEU A 219 -10.69 -22.84 58.26
N VAL A 220 -11.43 -22.20 59.16
CA VAL A 220 -11.33 -20.76 59.45
C VAL A 220 -9.93 -20.40 59.96
N GLU A 221 -9.35 -21.21 60.85
CA GLU A 221 -8.01 -20.96 61.36
C GLU A 221 -6.96 -21.06 60.24
N GLN A 222 -7.04 -22.08 59.38
CA GLN A 222 -6.15 -22.23 58.22
C GLN A 222 -6.30 -21.07 57.24
N ALA A 223 -7.53 -20.62 56.99
CA ALA A 223 -7.82 -19.50 56.11
C ALA A 223 -7.23 -18.20 56.67
N SER A 224 -7.33 -17.97 57.98
CA SER A 224 -6.77 -16.78 58.63
C SER A 224 -5.25 -16.67 58.48
N ARG A 225 -4.52 -17.80 58.51
CA ARG A 225 -3.06 -17.84 58.30
C ARG A 225 -2.66 -17.48 56.86
N ALA A 226 -3.56 -17.67 55.90
CA ALA A 226 -3.40 -17.24 54.51
C ALA A 226 -3.98 -15.83 54.25
N GLU A 227 -4.41 -15.13 55.31
CA GLU A 227 -5.11 -13.84 55.25
C GLU A 227 -6.41 -13.89 54.44
N VAL A 228 -7.11 -15.04 54.49
CA VAL A 228 -8.44 -15.25 53.90
C VAL A 228 -9.48 -15.16 55.02
N SER A 229 -10.35 -14.15 54.96
CA SER A 229 -11.45 -13.99 55.91
C SER A 229 -12.67 -14.83 55.49
N LEU A 230 -13.23 -15.57 56.45
CA LEU A 230 -14.40 -16.42 56.30
C LEU A 230 -15.50 -15.99 57.29
N ASP A 231 -15.73 -14.69 57.38
CA ASP A 231 -16.66 -14.08 58.36
C ASP A 231 -18.06 -14.68 58.22
N ALA A 232 -18.58 -14.82 57.00
CA ALA A 232 -19.91 -15.40 56.75
C ALA A 232 -20.06 -16.87 57.21
N LEU A 233 -18.97 -17.62 57.31
CA LEU A 233 -18.96 -18.98 57.82
C LEU A 233 -18.94 -18.98 59.36
N THR A 234 -18.19 -18.03 59.93
CA THR A 234 -18.09 -17.80 61.38
C THR A 234 -19.45 -17.36 61.93
N ASP A 235 -20.11 -16.41 61.27
CA ASP A 235 -21.46 -15.94 61.64
C ASP A 235 -22.48 -17.09 61.69
N LEU A 236 -22.43 -18.02 60.73
CA LEU A 236 -23.35 -19.17 60.69
C LEU A 236 -23.08 -20.17 61.83
N VAL A 237 -21.81 -20.39 62.19
CA VAL A 237 -21.46 -21.25 63.34
C VAL A 237 -21.87 -20.59 64.65
N ASP A 238 -21.66 -19.27 64.78
CA ASP A 238 -22.05 -18.50 65.96
C ASP A 238 -23.59 -18.48 66.13
N GLU A 239 -24.35 -18.27 65.04
CA GLU A 239 -25.82 -18.38 65.02
C GLU A 239 -26.30 -19.78 65.44
N ALA A 240 -25.60 -20.83 65.00
CA ALA A 240 -25.92 -22.20 65.33
C ALA A 240 -25.60 -22.54 66.79
N GLU A 241 -24.50 -22.02 67.33
CA GLU A 241 -24.14 -22.16 68.75
C GLU A 241 -25.15 -21.45 69.66
N GLU A 242 -25.59 -20.24 69.28
CA GLU A 242 -26.62 -19.51 70.02
C GLU A 242 -27.98 -20.25 70.03
N ALA A 243 -28.37 -20.85 68.90
CA ALA A 243 -29.57 -21.68 68.83
C ALA A 243 -29.49 -22.89 69.77
N LEU A 244 -28.33 -23.55 69.87
CA LEU A 244 -28.12 -24.68 70.76
C LEU A 244 -28.17 -24.28 72.24
N ARG A 245 -27.64 -23.09 72.59
CA ARG A 245 -27.77 -22.50 73.94
C ARG A 245 -29.23 -22.20 74.31
N SER A 246 -30.08 -21.94 73.32
CA SER A 246 -31.52 -21.72 73.50
C SER A 246 -32.39 -22.99 73.51
N ASN A 247 -31.77 -24.18 73.54
CA ASN A 247 -32.42 -25.50 73.46
C ASN A 247 -33.18 -25.76 72.14
N ASP A 248 -32.74 -25.11 71.06
CA ASP A 248 -33.24 -25.31 69.70
C ASP A 248 -32.23 -26.10 68.85
N ALA A 249 -32.18 -27.41 69.10
CA ALA A 249 -31.24 -28.31 68.43
C ALA A 249 -31.55 -28.47 66.93
N GLU A 250 -32.82 -28.35 66.54
CA GLU A 250 -33.25 -28.46 65.14
C GLU A 250 -32.65 -27.29 64.34
N ARG A 251 -32.87 -26.06 64.81
CA ARG A 251 -32.33 -24.86 64.17
C ARG A 251 -30.80 -24.81 64.23
N ALA A 252 -30.19 -25.27 65.32
CA ALA A 252 -28.74 -25.34 65.44
C ALA A 252 -28.12 -26.26 64.38
N LEU A 253 -28.66 -27.47 64.21
CA LEU A 253 -28.17 -28.40 63.19
C LEU A 253 -28.52 -27.94 61.76
N GLU A 254 -29.67 -27.29 61.54
CA GLU A 254 -30.01 -26.69 60.25
C GLU A 254 -29.03 -25.60 59.82
N ARG A 255 -28.59 -24.74 60.76
CA ARG A 255 -27.61 -23.68 60.49
C ARG A 255 -26.21 -24.25 60.29
N LEU A 256 -25.84 -25.28 61.04
CA LEU A 256 -24.58 -25.99 60.83
C LEU A 256 -24.55 -26.73 59.49
N ASP A 257 -25.66 -27.37 59.10
CA ASP A 257 -25.86 -27.95 57.77
C ASP A 257 -25.72 -26.89 56.66
N GLU A 258 -26.30 -25.71 56.87
CA GLU A 258 -26.13 -24.59 55.94
C GLU A 258 -24.67 -24.16 55.84
N ALA A 259 -23.97 -24.04 56.98
CA ALA A 259 -22.55 -23.71 57.02
C ALA A 259 -21.69 -24.75 56.27
N GLU A 260 -21.93 -26.05 56.49
CA GLU A 260 -21.22 -27.13 55.79
C GLU A 260 -21.48 -27.13 54.28
N ARG A 261 -22.74 -26.93 53.85
CA ARG A 261 -23.09 -26.88 52.42
C ARG A 261 -22.46 -25.66 51.72
N ARG A 262 -22.40 -24.53 52.41
CA ARG A 262 -21.88 -23.26 51.85
C ARG A 262 -20.38 -23.09 52.06
N ARG A 263 -19.73 -23.95 52.86
CA ARG A 263 -18.31 -23.87 53.22
C ARG A 263 -17.40 -23.70 52.00
N ASP A 264 -17.54 -24.59 51.03
CA ASP A 264 -16.67 -24.62 49.87
C ASP A 264 -16.92 -23.40 48.96
N ASP A 265 -18.18 -22.98 48.81
CA ASP A 265 -18.54 -21.78 48.04
C ASP A 265 -18.00 -20.49 48.67
N ILE A 266 -18.14 -20.35 50.00
CA ILE A 266 -17.61 -19.21 50.75
C ILE A 266 -16.08 -19.19 50.67
N LEU A 267 -15.43 -20.35 50.80
CA LEU A 267 -13.98 -20.47 50.66
C LEU A 267 -13.51 -20.07 49.26
N ILE A 268 -14.14 -20.56 48.20
CA ILE A 268 -13.79 -20.23 46.81
C ILE A 268 -13.90 -18.73 46.57
N GLU A 269 -14.97 -18.10 47.04
CA GLU A 269 -15.18 -16.66 46.88
C GLU A 269 -14.15 -15.84 47.66
N ALA A 270 -13.85 -16.23 48.91
CA ALA A 270 -12.86 -15.55 49.74
C ALA A 270 -11.43 -15.70 49.19
N VAL A 271 -11.07 -16.89 48.70
CA VAL A 271 -9.79 -17.16 48.03
C VAL A 271 -9.64 -16.32 46.77
N ARG A 272 -10.68 -16.22 45.93
CA ARG A 272 -10.67 -15.37 44.72
C ARG A 272 -10.39 -13.91 45.07
N ARG A 273 -11.10 -13.35 46.06
CA ARG A 273 -10.87 -11.97 46.53
C ARG A 273 -9.44 -11.77 47.00
N ARG A 274 -8.86 -12.75 47.70
CA ARG A 274 -7.48 -12.67 48.16
C ARG A 274 -6.47 -12.76 47.01
N ILE A 275 -6.69 -13.63 46.02
CA ILE A 275 -5.86 -13.71 44.81
C ILE A 275 -5.89 -12.37 44.05
N ASP A 276 -7.07 -11.77 43.89
CA ASP A 276 -7.21 -10.48 43.20
C ASP A 276 -6.50 -9.34 43.96
N ALA A 277 -6.60 -9.33 45.29
CA ALA A 277 -5.85 -8.38 46.13
C ALA A 277 -4.33 -8.55 45.98
N LEU A 278 -3.83 -9.80 46.03
CA LEU A 278 -2.41 -10.09 45.85
C LEU A 278 -1.91 -9.71 44.44
N ARG A 279 -2.73 -9.86 43.40
CA ARG A 279 -2.39 -9.42 42.04
C ARG A 279 -2.27 -7.90 41.96
N ALA A 280 -3.22 -7.16 42.53
CA ALA A 280 -3.15 -5.70 42.57
C ALA A 280 -1.89 -5.21 43.32
N GLU A 281 -1.57 -5.83 44.46
CA GLU A 281 -0.35 -5.55 45.20
C GLU A 281 0.93 -5.93 44.43
N ALA A 282 0.88 -6.98 43.62
CA ALA A 282 1.98 -7.41 42.77
C ALA A 282 2.23 -6.46 41.60
N ASP A 283 1.18 -5.91 40.99
CA ASP A 283 1.30 -4.90 39.93
C ASP A 283 2.05 -3.65 40.43
N GLU A 284 1.74 -3.17 41.64
CA GLU A 284 2.46 -2.06 42.27
C GLU A 284 3.96 -2.35 42.48
N VAL A 285 4.30 -3.61 42.83
CA VAL A 285 5.69 -4.03 43.02
C VAL A 285 6.40 -4.22 41.66
N ALA A 286 5.68 -4.69 40.64
CA ALA A 286 6.18 -4.86 39.28
C ALA A 286 6.51 -3.51 38.61
N ASP A 287 5.66 -2.50 38.76
CA ASP A 287 5.88 -1.14 38.27
C ASP A 287 7.18 -0.52 38.83
N LYS A 288 7.54 -0.90 40.06
CA LYS A 288 8.78 -0.49 40.72
C LYS A 288 9.96 -1.45 40.46
N GLY A 289 9.80 -2.43 39.57
CA GLY A 289 10.86 -3.33 39.10
C GLY A 289 11.21 -4.49 40.04
N GLY A 290 10.26 -4.96 40.85
CA GLY A 290 10.43 -6.13 41.73
C GLY A 290 10.45 -7.47 41.01
N GLU A 291 11.20 -8.44 41.54
CA GLU A 291 11.24 -9.80 41.00
C GLU A 291 10.10 -10.63 41.60
N LEU A 292 9.14 -11.03 40.76
CA LEU A 292 7.91 -11.72 41.17
C LEU A 292 7.87 -13.20 40.74
N THR A 293 9.01 -13.80 40.41
CA THR A 293 9.09 -15.16 39.87
C THR A 293 8.58 -16.22 40.84
N THR A 294 8.96 -16.11 42.10
CA THR A 294 8.51 -16.97 43.21
C THR A 294 7.03 -16.72 43.53
N PHE A 295 6.59 -15.45 43.56
CA PHE A 295 5.19 -15.08 43.75
C PHE A 295 4.27 -15.74 42.71
N TRP A 296 4.57 -15.58 41.41
CA TRP A 296 3.75 -16.16 40.35
C TRP A 296 3.78 -17.70 40.33
N ALA A 297 4.86 -18.33 40.79
CA ALA A 297 4.93 -19.78 40.92
C ALA A 297 3.98 -20.30 42.01
N GLU A 298 4.02 -19.69 43.20
CA GLU A 298 3.14 -20.05 44.31
C GLU A 298 1.68 -19.66 44.05
N LEU A 299 1.42 -18.53 43.38
CA LEU A 299 0.06 -18.12 42.99
C LEU A 299 -0.57 -19.07 41.97
N ARG A 300 0.21 -19.53 40.96
CA ARG A 300 -0.26 -20.59 40.05
C ARG A 300 -0.54 -21.89 40.79
N SER A 301 0.34 -22.28 41.71
CA SER A 301 0.11 -23.46 42.55
C SER A 301 -1.14 -23.33 43.43
N SER A 302 -1.53 -22.11 43.81
CA SER A 302 -2.79 -21.81 44.50
C SER A 302 -3.99 -21.94 43.57
N GLU A 303 -3.90 -21.46 42.33
CA GLU A 303 -4.99 -21.52 41.34
C GLU A 303 -5.29 -22.95 40.86
N ASP A 304 -4.27 -23.80 40.78
CA ASP A 304 -4.40 -25.21 40.39
C ASP A 304 -4.93 -26.11 41.52
N ALA A 305 -4.83 -25.66 42.78
CA ALA A 305 -5.31 -26.40 43.93
C ALA A 305 -6.83 -26.22 44.11
N VAL A 306 -7.49 -27.22 44.74
CA VAL A 306 -8.94 -27.19 45.01
C VAL A 306 -9.19 -27.44 46.49
N GLY A 307 -10.14 -26.70 47.06
CA GLY A 307 -10.54 -26.81 48.47
C GLY A 307 -9.50 -26.21 49.42
N THR A 308 -9.31 -26.84 50.59
CA THR A 308 -8.42 -26.34 51.65
C THR A 308 -6.94 -26.33 51.29
N ILE A 309 -6.53 -27.12 50.29
CA ILE A 309 -5.15 -27.22 49.82
C ILE A 309 -4.65 -25.88 49.25
N VAL A 310 -5.57 -25.02 48.79
CA VAL A 310 -5.27 -23.71 48.19
C VAL A 310 -4.63 -22.74 49.18
N LEU A 311 -4.94 -22.86 50.47
CA LEU A 311 -4.56 -21.86 51.48
C LEU A 311 -3.05 -21.79 51.71
N GLU A 312 -2.31 -22.91 51.63
CA GLU A 312 -0.88 -22.94 51.90
C GLU A 312 -0.04 -22.32 50.75
N PRO A 313 -0.26 -22.64 49.47
CA PRO A 313 0.36 -21.90 48.35
C PRO A 313 -0.01 -20.42 48.36
N LEU A 314 -1.26 -20.07 48.71
CA LEU A 314 -1.69 -18.67 48.79
C LEU A 314 -0.94 -17.88 49.88
N ARG A 315 -0.70 -18.50 51.05
CA ARG A 315 0.14 -17.93 52.11
C ARG A 315 1.57 -17.69 51.63
N ARG A 316 2.17 -18.66 50.94
CA ARG A 316 3.53 -18.54 50.39
C ARG A 316 3.64 -17.48 49.30
N ALA A 317 2.60 -17.33 48.48
CA ALA A 317 2.51 -16.25 47.52
C ALA A 317 2.53 -14.89 48.24
N GLY A 318 1.74 -14.72 49.29
CA GLY A 318 1.77 -13.51 50.13
C GLY A 318 3.16 -13.20 50.70
N GLU A 319 3.85 -14.21 51.26
CA GLU A 319 5.21 -14.05 51.78
C GLU A 319 6.22 -13.65 50.71
N ALA A 320 6.20 -14.34 49.56
CA ALA A 320 7.07 -14.05 48.42
C ALA A 320 6.87 -12.62 47.88
N LEU A 321 5.62 -12.13 47.88
CA LEU A 321 5.31 -10.77 47.47
C LEU A 321 5.90 -9.73 48.44
N GLN A 322 5.83 -9.97 49.75
CA GLN A 322 6.44 -9.08 50.75
C GLN A 322 7.97 -9.08 50.66
N GLU A 323 8.59 -10.24 50.38
CA GLU A 323 10.04 -10.32 50.14
C GLU A 323 10.46 -9.50 48.91
N ALA A 324 9.73 -9.64 47.80
CA ALA A 324 9.97 -8.85 46.59
C ALA A 324 9.82 -7.34 46.86
N ARG A 325 8.79 -6.95 47.61
CA ARG A 325 8.56 -5.55 48.00
C ARG A 325 9.70 -5.00 48.88
N ALA A 326 10.21 -5.80 49.81
CA ALA A 326 11.34 -5.42 50.67
C ALA A 326 12.62 -5.22 49.85
N GLU A 327 12.86 -6.06 48.84
CA GLU A 327 14.00 -5.92 47.95
C GLU A 327 13.93 -4.64 47.11
N VAL A 328 12.75 -4.33 46.54
CA VAL A 328 12.52 -3.08 45.80
C VAL A 328 12.82 -1.87 46.67
N LEU A 329 12.35 -1.87 47.92
CA LEU A 329 12.61 -0.80 48.88
C LEU A 329 14.11 -0.64 49.14
N MET A 330 14.83 -1.73 49.42
CA MET A 330 16.27 -1.69 49.67
C MET A 330 17.05 -1.17 48.46
N ARG A 331 16.69 -1.60 47.24
CA ARG A 331 17.27 -1.08 46.00
C ARG A 331 16.98 0.41 45.82
N ALA A 332 15.74 0.85 46.09
CA ALA A 332 15.36 2.25 46.00
C ALA A 332 16.15 3.13 46.98
N MET A 333 16.31 2.70 48.23
CA MET A 333 17.14 3.38 49.22
C MET A 333 18.62 3.41 48.81
N GLN A 334 19.14 2.33 48.23
CA GLN A 334 20.52 2.27 47.74
C GLN A 334 20.75 3.21 46.54
N ALA A 335 19.78 3.33 45.64
CA ALA A 335 19.82 4.22 44.48
C ALA A 335 19.84 5.71 44.86
N LEU A 336 19.39 6.06 46.08
CA LEU A 336 19.47 7.42 46.61
C LEU A 336 20.83 7.77 47.20
N ARG A 337 21.67 6.78 47.52
CA ARG A 337 22.99 7.02 48.14
C ARG A 337 23.91 7.90 47.29
N PRO A 338 24.04 7.73 45.97
CA PRO A 338 24.82 8.64 45.12
C PRO A 338 24.28 10.07 45.14
N ARG A 339 22.95 10.25 45.14
CA ARG A 339 22.30 11.57 45.23
C ARG A 339 22.59 12.23 46.56
N LEU A 340 22.45 11.52 47.68
CA LEU A 340 22.82 12.02 49.01
C LEU A 340 24.29 12.45 49.09
N MET A 341 25.21 11.65 48.55
CA MET A 341 26.63 12.02 48.49
C MET A 341 26.87 13.26 47.62
N LEU A 342 26.16 13.38 46.50
CA LEU A 342 26.26 14.53 45.61
C LEU A 342 25.70 15.79 46.27
N SER A 343 24.50 15.74 46.86
CA SER A 343 23.87 16.82 47.62
C SER A 343 24.78 17.30 48.75
N HIS A 344 25.39 16.37 49.50
CA HIS A 344 26.35 16.70 50.54
C HIS A 344 27.60 17.41 50.00
N ARG A 345 28.16 16.94 48.87
CA ARG A 345 29.32 17.58 48.22
C ARG A 345 29.01 18.97 47.66
N LEU A 346 27.77 19.19 47.23
CA LEU A 346 27.30 20.45 46.66
C LEU A 346 26.74 21.41 47.71
N GLY A 347 26.68 21.00 48.98
CA GLY A 347 26.17 21.83 50.07
C GLY A 347 24.65 22.03 50.08
N VAL A 348 23.90 21.13 49.43
CA VAL A 348 22.43 21.08 49.47
C VAL A 348 22.00 20.48 50.82
N ASP A 349 20.96 21.05 51.45
CA ASP A 349 20.41 20.53 52.70
C ASP A 349 19.79 19.13 52.47
N ILE A 350 20.22 18.16 53.28
CA ILE A 350 19.77 16.75 53.23
C ILE A 350 19.00 16.33 54.48
N SER A 351 18.74 17.25 55.43
CA SER A 351 18.14 16.91 56.73
C SER A 351 16.76 16.27 56.59
N GLU A 352 15.88 16.86 55.76
CA GLU A 352 14.53 16.32 55.52
C GLU A 352 14.57 14.95 54.83
N ALA A 353 15.37 14.81 53.76
CA ALA A 353 15.53 13.53 53.05
C ALA A 353 16.13 12.43 53.95
N SER A 354 17.03 12.79 54.87
CA SER A 354 17.62 11.84 55.83
C SER A 354 16.60 11.37 56.85
N SER A 355 15.77 12.27 57.39
CA SER A 355 14.66 11.93 58.31
C SER A 355 13.68 10.94 57.66
N LEU A 356 13.25 11.22 56.42
CA LEU A 356 12.33 10.36 55.70
C LEU A 356 12.91 8.96 55.44
N LEU A 357 14.23 8.87 55.17
CA LEU A 357 14.90 7.58 54.99
C LEU A 357 15.12 6.83 56.30
N ASP A 358 15.31 7.53 57.42
CA ASP A 358 15.38 6.90 58.74
C ASP A 358 14.01 6.33 59.14
N GLU A 359 12.93 7.08 58.93
CA GLU A 359 11.55 6.60 59.11
C GLU A 359 11.24 5.41 58.20
N ALA A 360 11.67 5.43 56.93
CA ALA A 360 11.51 4.30 56.02
C ALA A 360 12.25 3.03 56.50
N ARG A 361 13.42 3.17 57.16
CA ARG A 361 14.15 2.02 57.77
C ARG A 361 13.39 1.43 58.95
N ASP A 362 12.78 2.27 59.77
CA ASP A 362 11.97 1.82 60.90
C ASP A 362 10.72 1.08 60.42
N LEU A 363 10.08 1.56 59.35
CA LEU A 363 8.93 0.88 58.73
C LEU A 363 9.33 -0.44 58.04
N LEU A 364 10.51 -0.52 57.42
CA LEU A 364 11.07 -1.78 56.93
C LEU A 364 11.22 -2.81 58.06
N ALA A 365 11.69 -2.39 59.25
CA ALA A 365 11.81 -3.27 60.41
C ALA A 365 10.44 -3.76 60.94
N ARG A 366 9.38 -2.97 60.74
CA ARG A 366 7.99 -3.31 61.10
C ARG A 366 7.21 -4.04 60.00
N ARG A 367 7.82 -4.27 58.83
CA ARG A 367 7.20 -4.84 57.61
C ARG A 367 6.07 -3.99 57.00
N GLU A 368 6.03 -2.70 57.28
CA GLU A 368 5.11 -1.74 56.65
C GLU A 368 5.71 -1.19 55.34
N LEU A 369 5.88 -2.07 54.36
CA LEU A 369 6.75 -1.82 53.19
C LEU A 369 6.18 -0.82 52.17
N SER A 370 4.86 -0.69 52.05
CA SER A 370 4.21 0.27 51.15
C SER A 370 4.50 1.70 51.57
N THR A 371 4.21 2.02 52.84
CA THR A 371 4.49 3.33 53.44
C THR A 371 5.98 3.66 53.41
N ALA A 372 6.85 2.67 53.64
CA ALA A 372 8.30 2.85 53.57
C ALA A 372 8.79 3.21 52.14
N LEU A 373 8.17 2.64 51.11
CA LEU A 373 8.45 2.99 49.72
C LEU A 373 8.02 4.43 49.42
N GLU A 374 6.84 4.85 49.88
CA GLU A 374 6.37 6.23 49.71
C GLU A 374 7.29 7.26 50.36
N LEU A 375 7.76 7.00 51.59
CA LEU A 375 8.74 7.87 52.25
C LEU A 375 10.08 7.92 51.50
N THR A 376 10.50 6.80 50.92
CA THR A 376 11.72 6.73 50.10
C THR A 376 11.57 7.53 48.80
N ASP A 377 10.40 7.46 48.15
CA ASP A 377 10.09 8.25 46.96
C ASP A 377 10.01 9.75 47.31
N ARG A 378 9.39 10.14 48.43
CA ARG A 378 9.42 11.54 48.92
C ARG A 378 10.84 12.03 49.21
N ALA A 379 11.69 11.18 49.80
CA ALA A 379 13.10 11.52 50.02
C ALA A 379 13.85 11.74 48.69
N ARG A 380 13.50 10.99 47.64
CA ARG A 380 14.01 11.23 46.28
C ARG A 380 13.61 12.60 45.78
N ASP A 381 12.33 12.96 45.89
CA ASP A 381 11.80 14.22 45.38
C ASP A 381 12.46 15.43 46.05
N VAL A 382 12.70 15.37 47.36
CA VAL A 382 13.42 16.41 48.11
C VAL A 382 14.86 16.56 47.59
N LEU A 383 15.56 15.45 47.35
CA LEU A 383 16.92 15.48 46.81
C LEU A 383 16.97 15.98 45.37
N ASP A 384 16.05 15.53 44.51
CA ASP A 384 16.00 15.94 43.11
C ASP A 384 15.60 17.42 42.98
N ALA A 385 14.69 17.94 43.82
CA ALA A 385 14.38 19.36 43.90
C ALA A 385 15.62 20.19 44.27
N GLY A 386 16.38 19.77 45.29
CA GLY A 386 17.62 20.42 45.69
C GLY A 386 18.75 20.37 44.65
N LEU A 387 18.81 19.29 43.85
CA LEU A 387 19.82 19.11 42.81
C LEU A 387 19.43 19.66 41.43
N SER A 388 18.15 19.97 41.21
CA SER A 388 17.58 20.37 39.91
C SER A 388 18.34 21.53 39.24
N GLY A 389 18.72 22.56 40.00
CA GLY A 389 19.50 23.69 39.48
C GLY A 389 20.87 23.27 38.97
N HIS A 390 21.54 22.35 39.68
CA HIS A 390 22.86 21.83 39.29
C HIS A 390 22.78 20.93 38.06
N PHE A 391 21.75 20.09 37.93
CA PHE A 391 21.52 19.29 36.73
C PHE A 391 21.21 20.17 35.52
N ALA A 392 20.34 21.17 35.67
CA ALA A 392 20.05 22.12 34.60
C ALA A 392 21.30 22.90 34.15
N LEU A 393 22.18 23.26 35.08
CA LEU A 393 23.48 23.86 34.77
C LEU A 393 24.40 22.89 34.00
N ALA A 394 24.43 21.61 34.39
CA ALA A 394 25.23 20.59 33.71
C ALA A 394 24.74 20.31 32.28
N ASP A 395 23.41 20.27 32.08
CA ASP A 395 22.81 20.13 30.75
C ASP A 395 23.14 21.33 29.87
N GLU A 396 23.04 22.55 30.41
CA GLU A 396 23.42 23.77 29.67
C GLU A 396 24.92 23.79 29.34
N LEU A 397 25.77 23.31 30.25
CA LEU A 397 27.20 23.17 30.00
C LEU A 397 27.47 22.15 28.89
N ALA A 398 26.75 21.02 28.86
CA ALA A 398 26.88 20.01 27.82
C ALA A 398 26.44 20.57 26.44
N ARG A 399 25.28 21.23 26.38
CA ARG A 399 24.80 21.93 25.17
C ARG A 399 25.82 22.95 24.68
N THR A 400 26.27 23.84 25.58
CA THR A 400 27.25 24.88 25.26
C THR A 400 28.56 24.27 24.77
N ARG A 401 29.04 23.18 25.39
CA ARG A 401 30.24 22.46 24.96
C ARG A 401 30.11 21.90 23.54
N GLU A 402 28.98 21.32 23.20
CA GLU A 402 28.74 20.79 21.84
C GLU A 402 28.81 21.92 20.80
N LEU A 403 28.16 23.04 21.07
CA LEU A 403 28.23 24.24 20.23
C LEU A 403 29.66 24.78 20.12
N PHE A 404 30.45 24.71 21.19
CA PHE A 404 31.87 25.06 21.15
C PHE A 404 32.69 24.15 20.24
N LEU A 405 32.40 22.84 20.24
CA LEU A 405 33.10 21.88 19.38
C LEU A 405 32.73 22.08 17.90
N THR A 406 31.47 22.35 17.58
CA THR A 406 31.04 22.65 16.21
C THR A 406 31.67 23.95 15.71
N VAL A 407 31.60 25.02 16.49
CA VAL A 407 32.21 26.33 16.15
C VAL A 407 33.74 26.21 15.98
N ARG A 408 34.40 25.35 16.76
CA ARG A 408 35.84 25.08 16.63
C ARG A 408 36.16 24.26 15.38
N GLY A 409 35.32 23.28 15.02
CA GLY A 409 35.43 22.54 13.76
C GLY A 409 35.28 23.44 12.53
N LEU A 410 34.49 24.51 12.65
CA LEU A 410 34.31 25.55 11.63
C LEU A 410 35.37 26.67 11.69
N HIS A 411 36.40 26.54 12.53
CA HIS A 411 37.51 27.49 12.68
C HIS A 411 37.11 28.94 13.02
N MET A 412 36.03 29.15 13.77
CA MET A 412 35.52 30.49 14.09
C MET A 412 36.09 31.02 15.43
N THR A 413 36.14 32.34 15.61
CA THR A 413 36.63 32.96 16.86
C THR A 413 35.56 33.01 17.96
N GLN A 414 35.86 32.45 19.13
CA GLN A 414 34.90 32.21 20.23
C GLN A 414 35.03 33.20 21.41
N GLY A 415 35.67 34.36 21.21
CA GLY A 415 36.17 35.24 22.29
C GLY A 415 35.14 35.56 23.38
N GLU A 416 34.04 36.23 23.03
CA GLU A 416 33.01 36.64 23.99
C GLU A 416 32.31 35.45 24.67
N ALA A 417 31.97 34.40 23.92
CA ALA A 417 31.35 33.20 24.48
C ALA A 417 32.30 32.46 25.45
N SER A 418 33.60 32.48 25.20
CA SER A 418 34.62 31.86 26.06
C SER A 418 34.76 32.60 27.39
N GLU A 419 34.69 33.93 27.36
CA GLU A 419 34.67 34.76 28.57
C GLU A 419 33.41 34.51 29.40
N MET A 420 32.24 34.39 28.76
CA MET A 420 30.98 34.06 29.44
C MET A 420 31.01 32.67 30.11
N VAL A 421 31.59 31.66 29.44
CA VAL A 421 31.78 30.33 30.04
C VAL A 421 32.76 30.38 31.21
N ALA A 422 33.84 31.16 31.11
CA ALA A 422 34.80 31.32 32.19
C ALA A 422 34.18 32.01 33.42
N GLU A 423 33.34 33.01 33.21
CA GLU A 423 32.62 33.72 34.27
C GLU A 423 31.48 32.87 34.86
N SER A 424 30.74 32.13 34.03
CA SER A 424 29.78 31.12 34.50
C SER A 424 30.44 30.09 35.42
N ARG A 425 31.64 29.61 35.05
CA ARG A 425 32.41 28.70 35.91
C ARG A 425 32.75 29.34 37.27
N ARG A 426 33.12 30.63 37.32
CA ARG A 426 33.38 31.32 38.59
C ARG A 426 32.11 31.41 39.45
N LEU A 427 30.97 31.77 38.86
CA LEU A 427 29.69 31.88 39.56
C LEU A 427 29.17 30.53 40.06
N ALA A 428 29.36 29.46 39.27
CA ALA A 428 29.04 28.10 39.68
C ALA A 428 29.87 27.66 40.89
N LEU A 429 31.17 27.96 40.90
CA LEU A 429 32.05 27.68 42.06
C LEU A 429 31.73 28.54 43.29
N ALA A 430 31.10 29.71 43.09
CA ALA A 430 30.62 30.56 44.17
C ALA A 430 29.21 30.18 44.69
N GLY A 431 28.59 29.12 44.15
CA GLY A 431 27.27 28.64 44.55
C GLY A 431 26.08 29.37 43.91
N LYS A 432 26.32 30.29 42.96
CA LYS A 432 25.27 31.04 42.26
C LYS A 432 24.84 30.32 40.97
N ILE A 433 24.12 29.23 41.12
CA ILE A 433 23.84 28.27 40.04
C ILE A 433 22.95 28.86 38.93
N ASP A 434 21.91 29.62 39.27
CA ASP A 434 21.01 30.22 38.27
C ASP A 434 21.70 31.30 37.43
N GLU A 435 22.52 32.16 38.06
CA GLU A 435 23.33 33.17 37.36
C GLU A 435 24.35 32.49 36.43
N ALA A 436 25.01 31.43 36.90
CA ALA A 436 25.93 30.63 36.08
C ALA A 436 25.23 29.98 34.87
N ARG A 437 24.02 29.46 35.06
CA ARG A 437 23.22 28.85 33.98
C ARG A 437 22.79 29.89 32.96
N SER A 438 22.31 31.04 33.40
CA SER A 438 21.92 32.15 32.51
C SER A 438 23.09 32.64 31.65
N LEU A 439 24.30 32.71 32.22
CA LEU A 439 25.50 33.06 31.45
C LEU A 439 25.91 31.97 30.45
N LEU A 440 25.75 30.68 30.76
CA LEU A 440 25.98 29.60 29.79
C LEU A 440 24.96 29.62 28.66
N ALA A 441 23.68 29.82 28.99
CA ALA A 441 22.62 29.98 27.98
C ALA A 441 22.91 31.19 27.07
N GLY A 442 23.32 32.32 27.65
CA GLY A 442 23.76 33.49 26.86
C GLY A 442 25.00 33.20 26.00
N ALA A 443 25.94 32.38 26.47
CA ALA A 443 27.08 31.95 25.66
C ALA A 443 26.64 31.05 24.49
N ALA A 444 25.71 30.12 24.73
CA ALA A 444 25.12 29.27 23.70
C ALA A 444 24.36 30.08 22.65
N GLU A 445 23.54 31.05 23.07
CA GLU A 445 22.86 31.99 22.17
C GLU A 445 23.86 32.77 21.31
N ARG A 446 24.97 33.23 21.90
CA ARG A 446 26.02 33.95 21.17
C ARG A 446 26.71 33.07 20.12
N LEU A 447 26.99 31.81 20.45
CA LEU A 447 27.54 30.83 19.51
C LEU A 447 26.56 30.52 18.37
N ASN A 448 25.28 30.37 18.68
CA ASN A 448 24.23 30.15 17.67
C ASN A 448 24.09 31.36 16.75
N ALA A 449 24.07 32.58 17.29
CA ALA A 449 24.02 33.81 16.49
C ALA A 449 25.23 33.91 15.54
N LEU A 450 26.41 33.54 16.01
CA LEU A 450 27.64 33.50 15.21
C LEU A 450 27.57 32.45 14.09
N MET A 451 27.05 31.25 14.37
CA MET A 451 26.82 30.21 13.36
C MET A 451 25.74 30.61 12.35
N LEU A 452 24.70 31.33 12.77
CA LEU A 452 23.65 31.84 11.89
C LEU A 452 24.19 32.93 10.95
N ASP A 453 25.00 33.87 11.44
CA ASP A 453 25.62 34.90 10.60
C ASP A 453 26.57 34.28 9.56
N VAL A 454 27.40 33.32 9.96
CA VAL A 454 28.27 32.63 8.99
C VAL A 454 27.50 31.73 8.06
N GLY A 455 26.46 31.04 8.55
CA GLY A 455 25.57 30.22 7.73
C GLY A 455 24.87 31.03 6.67
N THR A 456 24.25 32.15 7.03
CA THR A 456 23.61 33.05 6.06
C THR A 456 24.60 33.55 5.01
N ARG A 457 25.82 33.95 5.39
CA ARG A 457 26.87 34.33 4.42
C ARG A 457 27.25 33.18 3.48
N ARG A 458 27.40 31.95 3.99
CA ARG A 458 27.70 30.75 3.18
C ARG A 458 26.55 30.40 2.24
N VAL A 459 25.30 30.53 2.70
CA VAL A 459 24.10 30.36 1.87
C VAL A 459 24.08 31.37 0.73
N PHE A 460 24.27 32.66 1.02
CA PHE A 460 24.32 33.69 -0.02
C PHE A 460 25.47 33.46 -1.00
N SER A 461 26.65 33.07 -0.51
CA SER A 461 27.79 32.72 -1.35
C SER A 461 27.49 31.51 -2.24
N GLY A 462 26.91 30.44 -1.70
CA GLY A 462 26.56 29.23 -2.45
C GLY A 462 25.50 29.50 -3.51
N LEU A 463 24.47 30.29 -3.20
CA LEU A 463 23.44 30.70 -4.16
C LEU A 463 24.00 31.64 -5.24
N ALA A 464 24.91 32.55 -4.89
CA ALA A 464 25.59 33.40 -5.86
C ALA A 464 26.49 32.57 -6.79
N SER A 465 27.26 31.62 -6.25
CA SER A 465 28.05 30.67 -7.03
C SER A 465 27.18 29.81 -7.95
N LEU A 466 26.02 29.34 -7.47
CA LEU A 466 25.06 28.57 -8.29
C LEU A 466 24.48 29.43 -9.43
N SER A 467 24.09 30.68 -9.14
CA SER A 467 23.62 31.61 -10.17
C SER A 467 24.70 31.88 -11.22
N GLN A 468 25.95 32.04 -10.79
CA GLN A 468 27.09 32.21 -11.69
C GLN A 468 27.33 30.94 -12.53
N ALA A 469 27.24 29.75 -11.93
CA ALA A 469 27.37 28.46 -12.61
C ALA A 469 26.31 28.27 -13.69
N ILE A 470 25.05 28.59 -13.40
CA ILE A 470 23.94 28.53 -14.36
C ILE A 470 24.16 29.50 -15.52
N ALA A 471 24.59 30.74 -15.23
CA ALA A 471 24.86 31.73 -16.27
C ALA A 471 26.07 31.35 -17.16
N VAL A 472 27.10 30.74 -16.56
CA VAL A 472 28.25 30.16 -17.28
C VAL A 472 27.88 28.84 -17.98
N GLY A 473 26.75 28.21 -17.64
CA GLY A 473 26.28 26.95 -18.21
C GLY A 473 27.11 25.75 -17.81
N ALA A 474 27.61 25.72 -16.58
CA ALA A 474 28.22 24.53 -15.97
C ALA A 474 27.14 23.49 -15.62
N ASP A 475 27.44 22.21 -15.80
CA ASP A 475 26.58 21.12 -15.34
C ASP A 475 26.78 20.95 -13.83
N VAL A 476 25.78 21.39 -13.05
CA VAL A 476 25.82 21.42 -11.58
C VAL A 476 24.52 20.91 -10.98
N GLU A 477 23.77 20.04 -11.68
CA GLU A 477 22.46 19.59 -11.21
C GLU A 477 22.58 18.77 -9.91
N GLY A 478 23.62 17.93 -9.79
CA GLY A 478 23.90 17.16 -8.58
C GLY A 478 24.32 18.05 -7.40
N GLU A 479 25.20 19.02 -7.65
CA GLU A 479 25.66 20.01 -6.67
C GLU A 479 24.52 20.96 -6.27
N ARG A 480 23.60 21.29 -7.18
CA ARG A 480 22.39 22.06 -6.89
C ARG A 480 21.53 21.32 -5.88
N GLN A 481 21.27 20.03 -6.09
CA GLN A 481 20.45 19.26 -5.16
C GLN A 481 21.12 19.18 -3.79
N ARG A 482 22.43 18.87 -3.74
CA ARG A 482 23.19 18.87 -2.48
C ARG A 482 23.19 20.22 -1.77
N LEU A 483 23.24 21.33 -2.51
CA LEU A 483 23.15 22.68 -1.93
C LEU A 483 21.75 22.92 -1.32
N LEU A 484 20.69 22.51 -2.02
CA LEU A 484 19.30 22.65 -1.54
C LEU A 484 19.04 21.78 -0.31
N ASP A 485 19.53 20.55 -0.29
CA ASP A 485 19.40 19.65 0.85
C ASP A 485 20.15 20.22 2.07
N ALA A 486 21.40 20.68 1.87
CA ALA A 486 22.18 21.34 2.94
C ALA A 486 21.54 22.67 3.40
N LEU A 487 20.80 23.37 2.53
CA LEU A 487 20.02 24.55 2.90
C LEU A 487 18.82 24.19 3.78
N GLU A 488 18.10 23.12 3.46
CA GLU A 488 17.00 22.61 4.27
C GLU A 488 17.49 22.13 5.64
N ASP A 489 18.61 21.39 5.66
CA ASP A 489 19.23 20.93 6.89
C ASP A 489 19.67 22.11 7.77
N PHE A 490 20.28 23.15 7.18
CA PHE A 490 20.60 24.37 7.91
C PHE A 490 19.34 25.08 8.47
N ARG A 491 18.24 25.15 7.70
CA ARG A 491 16.96 25.72 8.15
C ARG A 491 16.33 24.90 9.29
N SER A 492 16.56 23.59 9.32
CA SER A 492 16.11 22.71 10.41
C SER A 492 16.97 22.81 11.68
N GLY A 493 18.04 23.60 11.68
CA GLY A 493 18.92 23.82 12.82
C GLY A 493 20.13 22.89 12.88
N GLN A 494 20.40 22.10 11.82
CA GLN A 494 21.54 21.20 11.79
C GLN A 494 22.82 21.96 11.40
N HIS A 495 23.62 22.35 12.41
CA HIS A 495 24.83 23.14 12.19
C HIS A 495 25.95 22.42 11.42
N ARG A 496 25.88 21.09 11.25
CA ARG A 496 26.83 20.33 10.40
C ARG A 496 26.70 20.67 8.91
N ALA A 497 25.50 21.07 8.46
CA ALA A 497 25.25 21.49 7.10
C ALA A 497 26.09 22.71 6.69
N LEU A 498 26.61 23.50 7.65
CA LEU A 498 27.50 24.63 7.37
C LEU A 498 28.79 24.24 6.64
N SER A 499 29.36 23.07 6.96
CA SER A 499 30.56 22.57 6.28
C SER A 499 30.23 22.12 4.86
N GLU A 500 29.08 21.45 4.69
CA GLU A 500 28.61 20.98 3.39
C GLU A 500 28.26 22.15 2.46
N LEU A 501 27.64 23.21 2.98
CA LEU A 501 27.37 24.44 2.22
C LEU A 501 28.65 25.08 1.67
N GLU A 502 29.74 25.10 2.46
CA GLU A 502 31.04 25.63 2.03
C GLU A 502 31.72 24.72 0.99
N GLU A 503 31.68 23.41 1.22
CA GLU A 503 32.24 22.43 0.29
C GLU A 503 31.53 22.46 -1.06
N VAL A 504 30.19 22.43 -1.06
CA VAL A 504 29.36 22.47 -2.27
C VAL A 504 29.54 23.79 -3.00
N ALA A 505 29.58 24.93 -2.29
CA ALA A 505 29.88 26.22 -2.92
C ALA A 505 31.26 26.22 -3.61
N GLY A 506 32.27 25.61 -2.99
CA GLY A 506 33.59 25.44 -3.58
C GLY A 506 33.60 24.53 -4.82
N LEU A 507 32.83 23.45 -4.81
CA LEU A 507 32.68 22.55 -5.97
C LEU A 507 31.98 23.27 -7.14
N ILE A 508 30.90 24.00 -6.86
CA ILE A 508 30.19 24.80 -7.87
C ILE A 508 31.12 25.85 -8.50
N GLN A 509 31.95 26.51 -7.69
CA GLN A 509 32.89 27.51 -8.19
C GLN A 509 33.97 26.90 -9.09
N ARG A 510 34.50 25.72 -8.75
CA ARG A 510 35.44 24.98 -9.60
C ARG A 510 34.78 24.58 -10.92
N ALA A 511 33.60 23.97 -10.86
CA ALA A 511 32.84 23.58 -12.05
C ALA A 511 32.54 24.78 -12.96
N SER A 512 32.21 25.94 -12.38
CA SER A 512 32.01 27.20 -13.10
C SER A 512 33.29 27.66 -13.81
N SER A 513 34.45 27.58 -13.14
CA SER A 513 35.74 27.98 -13.72
C SER A 513 36.17 27.05 -14.86
N GLU A 514 35.95 25.74 -14.73
CA GLU A 514 36.25 24.74 -15.75
C GLU A 514 35.35 24.92 -16.98
N ALA A 515 34.05 25.12 -16.77
CA ALA A 515 33.10 25.37 -17.85
C ALA A 515 33.41 26.68 -18.60
N ALA A 516 33.79 27.75 -17.88
CA ALA A 516 34.24 28.99 -18.50
C ALA A 516 35.50 28.77 -19.34
N ALA A 517 36.48 28.03 -18.81
CA ALA A 517 37.74 27.74 -19.52
C ALA A 517 37.51 26.88 -20.76
N GLU A 518 36.57 25.93 -20.72
CA GLU A 518 36.19 25.12 -21.88
C GLU A 518 35.51 25.96 -22.97
N ARG A 519 34.66 26.92 -22.59
CA ARG A 519 34.04 27.83 -23.56
C ARG A 519 35.05 28.73 -24.25
N VAL A 520 35.98 29.32 -23.49
CA VAL A 520 37.05 30.15 -24.06
C VAL A 520 37.96 29.29 -24.98
N ARG A 521 38.29 28.06 -24.58
CA ARG A 521 39.02 27.11 -25.45
C ARG A 521 38.25 26.74 -26.71
N SER A 522 36.94 26.55 -26.61
CA SER A 522 36.08 26.24 -27.75
C SER A 522 36.04 27.39 -28.77
N ALA A 523 35.89 28.63 -28.30
CA ALA A 523 35.97 29.82 -29.14
C ALA A 523 37.35 29.95 -29.83
N SER A 524 38.44 29.72 -29.07
CA SER A 524 39.80 29.70 -29.62
C SER A 524 39.98 28.63 -30.70
N LYS A 525 39.51 27.41 -30.46
CA LYS A 525 39.58 26.29 -31.42
C LYS A 525 38.82 26.62 -32.71
N ARG A 526 37.64 27.26 -32.62
CA ARG A 526 36.86 27.66 -33.79
C ARG A 526 37.56 28.72 -34.65
N ILE A 527 38.25 29.67 -34.03
CA ILE A 527 39.03 30.70 -34.76
C ILE A 527 40.26 30.09 -35.43
N SER A 528 40.84 29.04 -34.84
CA SER A 528 41.97 28.31 -35.44
C SER A 528 41.58 27.45 -36.66
N SER A 529 40.31 27.46 -37.10
CA SER A 529 39.88 26.71 -38.27
C SER A 529 40.40 27.35 -39.58
N PRO A 530 41.09 26.61 -40.44
CA PRO A 530 41.80 27.17 -41.59
C PRO A 530 40.90 27.54 -42.79
N SER A 531 39.60 27.22 -42.76
CA SER A 531 38.70 27.39 -43.92
C SER A 531 38.21 28.82 -44.14
N VAL A 532 38.26 29.68 -43.10
CA VAL A 532 37.78 31.07 -43.13
C VAL A 532 38.78 31.94 -42.36
N ASP A 533 39.13 33.10 -42.90
CA ASP A 533 39.99 34.06 -42.20
C ASP A 533 39.21 34.73 -41.06
N LEU A 534 39.56 34.38 -39.82
CA LEU A 534 38.98 34.89 -38.57
C LEU A 534 40.05 35.54 -37.68
N SER A 535 41.18 35.93 -38.27
CA SER A 535 42.35 36.47 -37.55
C SER A 535 42.04 37.75 -36.78
N ASP A 536 41.00 38.49 -37.19
CA ASP A 536 40.51 39.71 -36.55
C ASP A 536 39.79 39.47 -35.21
N LEU A 537 39.32 38.23 -34.96
CA LEU A 537 38.66 37.84 -33.71
C LEU A 537 39.63 37.31 -32.65
N ALA A 538 40.88 37.02 -33.02
CA ALA A 538 41.91 36.51 -32.09
C ALA A 538 42.18 37.42 -30.88
N PRO A 539 42.25 38.77 -31.01
CA PRO A 539 42.47 39.66 -29.87
C PRO A 539 41.34 39.60 -28.82
N LEU A 540 40.10 39.37 -29.25
CA LEU A 540 38.95 39.24 -28.34
C LEU A 540 38.99 37.91 -27.57
N VAL A 541 39.54 36.86 -28.16
CA VAL A 541 39.81 35.61 -27.44
C VAL A 541 40.94 35.77 -26.44
N ASP A 542 41.99 36.52 -26.78
CA ASP A 542 43.07 36.83 -25.84
C ASP A 542 42.55 37.66 -24.66
N GLU A 543 41.67 38.62 -24.92
CA GLU A 543 40.94 39.38 -23.88
C GLU A 543 40.09 38.46 -22.99
N ALA A 544 39.36 37.50 -23.58
CA ALA A 544 38.60 36.51 -22.82
C ALA A 544 39.50 35.60 -21.95
N HIS A 545 40.70 35.23 -22.41
CA HIS A 545 41.67 34.50 -21.61
C HIS A 545 42.21 35.34 -20.45
N GLN A 546 42.44 36.63 -20.67
CA GLN A 546 42.90 37.55 -19.62
C GLN A 546 41.84 37.70 -18.53
N LEU A 547 40.58 37.94 -18.89
CA LEU A 547 39.46 38.06 -17.95
C LEU A 547 39.23 36.77 -17.15
N LEU A 548 39.47 35.61 -17.77
CA LEU A 548 39.41 34.32 -17.09
C LEU A 548 40.53 34.17 -16.05
N GLY A 549 41.75 34.69 -16.34
CA GLY A 549 42.87 34.75 -15.40
C GLY A 549 42.64 35.73 -14.24
N GLU A 550 41.86 36.78 -14.46
CA GLU A 550 41.46 37.77 -13.45
C GLU A 550 40.27 37.30 -12.58
N GLY A 551 39.60 36.20 -12.97
CA GLY A 551 38.47 35.61 -12.23
C GLY A 551 37.09 36.12 -12.65
N GLU A 552 36.99 36.95 -13.70
CA GLU A 552 35.74 37.49 -14.22
C GLU A 552 35.05 36.51 -15.19
N LEU A 553 34.59 35.36 -14.67
CA LEU A 553 34.08 34.25 -15.48
C LEU A 553 32.92 34.61 -16.42
N LEU A 554 32.00 35.47 -15.98
CA LEU A 554 30.83 35.85 -16.79
C LEU A 554 31.21 36.71 -17.99
N ASN A 555 32.13 37.65 -17.80
CA ASN A 555 32.60 38.54 -18.86
C ASN A 555 33.44 37.75 -19.88
N ALA A 556 34.33 36.87 -19.41
CA ALA A 556 35.11 35.98 -20.26
C ALA A 556 34.21 35.08 -21.14
N VAL A 557 33.16 34.50 -20.55
CA VAL A 557 32.19 33.65 -21.27
C VAL A 557 31.32 34.48 -22.22
N GLY A 558 30.94 35.70 -21.85
CA GLY A 558 30.21 36.62 -22.71
C GLY A 558 30.99 36.93 -23.99
N ILE A 559 32.24 37.38 -23.85
CA ILE A 559 33.11 37.67 -25.00
C ILE A 559 33.36 36.41 -25.83
N ALA A 560 33.66 35.27 -25.20
CA ALA A 560 33.86 34.01 -25.91
C ALA A 560 32.62 33.58 -26.72
N ARG A 561 31.41 33.78 -26.17
CA ARG A 561 30.15 33.47 -26.85
C ARG A 561 29.91 34.40 -28.03
N ASP A 562 30.15 35.69 -27.87
CA ASP A 562 29.97 36.67 -28.95
C ASP A 562 30.94 36.39 -30.10
N VAL A 563 32.20 36.06 -29.77
CA VAL A 563 33.20 35.62 -30.75
C VAL A 563 32.78 34.32 -31.43
N GLU A 564 32.28 33.34 -30.68
CA GLU A 564 31.81 32.07 -31.26
C GLU A 564 30.63 32.28 -32.22
N GLN A 565 29.68 33.14 -31.86
CA GLN A 565 28.52 33.47 -32.68
C GLN A 565 28.92 34.18 -33.97
N GLU A 566 29.81 35.17 -33.88
CA GLU A 566 30.33 35.89 -35.05
C GLU A 566 31.14 34.96 -35.96
N ALA A 567 31.97 34.07 -35.38
CA ALA A 567 32.71 33.05 -36.13
C ALA A 567 31.76 32.08 -36.85
N ILE A 568 30.72 31.58 -36.17
CA ILE A 568 29.70 30.70 -36.76
C ILE A 568 28.95 31.40 -37.89
N PHE A 569 28.59 32.67 -37.71
CA PHE A 569 27.89 33.45 -38.75
C PHE A 569 28.75 33.56 -40.02
N ARG A 570 30.02 33.95 -39.88
CA ARG A 570 30.95 34.05 -41.01
C ARG A 570 31.26 32.71 -41.65
N GLN A 571 31.41 31.65 -40.85
CA GLN A 571 31.60 30.28 -41.35
C GLN A 571 30.37 29.77 -42.11
N ARG A 572 29.17 30.15 -41.67
CA ARG A 572 27.92 29.82 -42.37
C ARG A 572 27.84 30.52 -43.72
N ASP A 573 28.11 31.82 -43.78
CA ASP A 573 28.11 32.55 -45.03
C ASP A 573 29.17 32.01 -46.00
N ALA A 574 30.36 31.71 -45.50
CA ALA A 574 31.43 31.07 -46.29
C ALA A 574 31.03 29.67 -46.79
N SER A 575 30.44 28.83 -45.95
CA SER A 575 29.98 27.49 -46.34
C SER A 575 28.85 27.52 -47.37
N VAL A 576 27.94 28.50 -47.33
CA VAL A 576 26.90 28.68 -48.35
C VAL A 576 27.53 29.08 -49.68
N ALA A 577 28.45 30.04 -49.69
CA ALA A 577 29.15 30.47 -50.89
C ALA A 577 30.00 29.33 -51.49
N MET A 578 30.74 28.60 -50.66
CA MET A 578 31.51 27.42 -51.09
C MET A 578 30.60 26.28 -51.55
N GLY A 579 29.47 26.05 -50.91
CA GLY A 579 28.48 25.05 -51.31
C GLY A 579 27.86 25.35 -52.68
N GLN A 580 27.57 26.61 -52.99
CA GLN A 580 27.12 27.03 -54.32
C GLN A 580 28.18 26.71 -55.38
N LYS A 581 29.43 27.13 -55.15
CA LYS A 581 30.56 26.86 -56.06
C LYS A 581 30.86 25.37 -56.22
N ALA A 582 30.78 24.58 -55.15
CA ALA A 582 30.93 23.13 -55.18
C ALA A 582 29.82 22.46 -56.01
N ASN A 583 28.58 22.93 -55.89
CA ASN A 583 27.46 22.44 -56.71
C ASN A 583 27.64 22.75 -58.20
N GLU A 584 28.10 23.95 -58.54
CA GLU A 584 28.41 24.33 -59.93
C GLU A 584 29.50 23.42 -60.53
N LEU A 585 30.58 23.17 -59.79
CA LEU A 585 31.65 22.26 -60.23
C LEU A 585 31.17 20.80 -60.30
N MET A 586 30.33 20.35 -59.37
CA MET A 586 29.76 18.99 -59.41
C MET A 586 28.78 18.81 -60.57
N ALA A 587 28.01 19.84 -60.92
CA ALA A 587 27.17 19.83 -62.12
C ALA A 587 28.04 19.71 -63.38
N LEU A 588 29.10 20.51 -63.47
CA LEU A 588 30.05 20.45 -64.58
C LEU A 588 30.77 19.09 -64.68
N SER A 589 31.18 18.51 -63.54
CA SER A 589 31.77 17.16 -63.48
C SER A 589 30.80 16.08 -63.97
N ARG A 590 29.50 16.19 -63.68
CA ARG A 590 28.48 15.27 -64.21
C ARG A 590 28.27 15.44 -65.71
N GLU A 591 28.24 16.69 -66.21
CA GLU A 591 28.13 16.98 -67.64
C GLU A 591 29.30 16.39 -68.43
N LEU A 592 30.51 16.44 -67.87
CA LEU A 592 31.73 15.87 -68.46
C LEU A 592 31.86 14.36 -68.27
N GLY A 593 31.02 13.74 -67.42
CA GLY A 593 31.09 12.31 -67.10
C GLY A 593 32.21 11.91 -66.14
N CYS A 594 32.82 12.87 -65.44
CA CYS A 594 33.93 12.66 -64.51
C CYS A 594 33.43 12.54 -63.07
N THR A 595 32.64 11.52 -62.78
CA THR A 595 32.07 11.33 -61.44
C THR A 595 33.02 10.51 -60.55
N SER A 596 33.40 11.08 -59.41
CA SER A 596 34.12 10.36 -58.35
C SER A 596 33.18 10.07 -57.18
N ASN A 597 33.03 8.79 -56.83
CA ASN A 597 32.22 8.38 -55.68
C ASN A 597 32.74 9.00 -54.38
N THR A 598 34.06 9.19 -54.25
CA THR A 598 34.68 9.80 -53.07
C THR A 598 34.29 11.27 -52.91
N ILE A 599 34.22 12.03 -54.02
CA ILE A 599 33.78 13.42 -54.00
C ILE A 599 32.28 13.50 -53.74
N GLY A 600 31.48 12.62 -54.36
CA GLY A 600 30.04 12.51 -54.09
C GLY A 600 29.72 12.18 -52.63
N GLN A 601 30.50 11.28 -52.00
CA GLN A 601 30.39 10.98 -50.58
C GLN A 601 30.78 12.18 -49.71
N LYS A 602 31.90 12.86 -49.99
CA LYS A 602 32.27 14.09 -49.27
C LYS A 602 31.21 15.19 -49.41
N MET A 603 30.60 15.34 -50.58
CA MET A 603 29.51 16.28 -50.82
C MET A 603 28.25 15.93 -50.01
N ALA A 604 27.88 14.64 -49.97
CA ALA A 604 26.75 14.17 -49.17
C ALA A 604 27.00 14.31 -47.66
N LEU A 605 28.25 14.09 -47.21
CA LEU A 605 28.66 14.33 -45.83
C LEU A 605 28.59 15.82 -45.47
N ALA A 606 29.06 16.70 -46.36
CA ALA A 606 28.96 18.15 -46.16
C ALA A 606 27.49 18.61 -46.03
N HIS A 607 26.56 18.06 -46.81
CA HIS A 607 25.13 18.37 -46.68
C HIS A 607 24.47 17.87 -45.39
N ARG A 608 25.04 16.84 -44.75
CA ARG A 608 24.53 16.28 -43.49
C ARG A 608 25.19 16.88 -42.26
N SER A 609 26.33 17.55 -42.43
CA SER A 609 27.05 18.19 -41.33
C SER A 609 26.26 19.40 -40.83
N LEU A 610 26.09 19.46 -39.51
CA LEU A 610 25.43 20.57 -38.81
C LEU A 610 26.40 21.70 -38.46
N ASP A 611 27.72 21.42 -38.42
CA ASP A 611 28.72 22.43 -38.07
C ASP A 611 29.22 23.18 -39.31
N PRO A 612 29.02 24.51 -39.40
CA PRO A 612 29.43 25.30 -40.56
C PRO A 612 30.93 25.27 -40.86
N ALA A 613 31.78 25.09 -39.83
CA ALA A 613 33.23 25.01 -39.99
C ALA A 613 33.66 23.76 -40.79
N ASP A 614 33.14 22.61 -40.38
CA ASP A 614 33.39 21.32 -41.05
C ASP A 614 32.77 21.31 -42.45
N THR A 615 31.57 21.86 -42.60
CA THR A 615 30.90 22.00 -43.90
C THR A 615 31.71 22.85 -44.87
N ALA A 616 32.25 23.99 -44.43
CA ALA A 616 33.13 24.84 -45.24
C ALA A 616 34.42 24.11 -45.65
N ALA A 617 35.07 23.41 -44.71
CA ALA A 617 36.28 22.63 -45.01
C ALA A 617 36.02 21.49 -46.00
N MET A 618 34.92 20.75 -45.84
CA MET A 618 34.52 19.70 -46.78
C MET A 618 34.17 20.25 -48.16
N TYR A 619 33.52 21.41 -48.25
CA TYR A 619 33.27 22.06 -49.54
C TYR A 619 34.55 22.57 -50.18
N ALA A 620 35.51 23.10 -49.42
CA ALA A 620 36.81 23.52 -49.94
C ALA A 620 37.59 22.33 -50.54
N ASP A 621 37.58 21.18 -49.84
CA ASP A 621 38.12 19.92 -50.34
C ASP A 621 37.42 19.51 -51.65
N VAL A 622 36.08 19.46 -51.65
CA VAL A 622 35.29 19.08 -52.83
C VAL A 622 35.59 19.99 -54.01
N ILE A 623 35.69 21.32 -53.80
CA ILE A 623 36.07 22.28 -54.84
C ILE A 623 37.45 21.94 -55.37
N SER A 624 38.47 21.79 -54.52
CA SER A 624 39.84 21.51 -54.97
C SER A 624 39.93 20.20 -55.76
N TYR A 625 39.32 19.12 -55.27
CA TYR A 625 39.36 17.82 -55.94
C TYR A 625 38.54 17.83 -57.24
N ALA A 626 37.36 18.47 -57.26
CA ALA A 626 36.54 18.59 -58.46
C ALA A 626 37.24 19.44 -59.53
N THR A 627 37.84 20.57 -59.14
CA THR A 627 38.65 21.42 -60.02
C THR A 627 39.80 20.63 -60.66
N GLN A 628 40.57 19.84 -59.89
CA GLN A 628 41.64 19.01 -60.45
C GLN A 628 41.12 17.93 -61.42
N LEU A 629 40.08 17.20 -61.03
CA LEU A 629 39.48 16.16 -61.89
C LEU A 629 38.95 16.73 -63.20
N ILE A 630 38.24 17.86 -63.14
CA ILE A 630 37.71 18.51 -64.32
C ILE A 630 38.85 19.05 -65.19
N ARG A 631 39.89 19.63 -64.59
CA ARG A 631 41.07 20.12 -65.33
C ARG A 631 41.76 19.01 -66.10
N ASP A 632 41.94 17.85 -65.50
CA ASP A 632 42.56 16.69 -66.15
C ASP A 632 41.71 16.20 -67.34
N GLU A 633 40.38 16.12 -67.16
CA GLU A 633 39.49 15.73 -68.26
C GLU A 633 39.45 16.78 -69.36
N LEU A 634 39.32 18.07 -69.04
CA LEU A 634 39.33 19.15 -70.03
C LEU A 634 40.63 19.15 -70.82
N THR A 635 41.77 18.85 -70.17
CA THR A 635 43.07 18.70 -70.85
C THR A 635 43.03 17.55 -71.86
N SER A 636 42.48 16.40 -71.46
CA SER A 636 42.30 15.23 -72.34
C SER A 636 41.36 15.54 -73.52
N LEU A 637 40.22 16.16 -73.24
CA LEU A 637 39.23 16.55 -74.24
C LEU A 637 39.77 17.61 -75.20
N LEU A 638 40.58 18.55 -74.73
CA LEU A 638 41.20 19.58 -75.57
C LEU A 638 42.25 18.98 -76.50
N ALA A 639 43.04 18.02 -76.01
CA ALA A 639 43.97 17.26 -76.83
C ALA A 639 43.25 16.38 -77.86
N ARG A 640 42.07 15.85 -77.52
CA ARG A 640 41.22 15.12 -78.47
C ARG A 640 40.62 16.05 -79.52
N LEU A 641 40.03 17.18 -79.12
CA LEU A 641 39.50 18.19 -80.03
C LEU A 641 40.57 18.70 -81.00
N SER A 642 41.78 18.97 -80.50
CA SER A 642 42.92 19.37 -81.34
C SER A 642 43.30 18.30 -82.37
N ARG A 643 43.24 17.01 -81.99
CA ARG A 643 43.43 15.89 -82.93
C ARG A 643 42.29 15.81 -83.95
N ASP A 644 41.04 15.99 -83.52
CA ASP A 644 39.86 15.94 -84.40
C ASP A 644 39.84 17.12 -85.39
N ILE A 645 40.27 18.30 -84.97
CA ILE A 645 40.49 19.45 -85.86
C ILE A 645 41.60 19.12 -86.88
N ALA A 646 42.70 18.48 -86.44
CA ALA A 646 43.78 18.09 -87.33
C ALA A 646 43.38 17.00 -88.33
N THR A 647 42.57 16.01 -87.93
CA THR A 647 42.04 14.97 -88.84
C THR A 647 41.02 15.55 -89.82
N ALA A 648 40.10 16.40 -89.35
CA ALA A 648 39.17 17.12 -90.21
C ALA A 648 39.92 17.98 -91.25
N ARG A 649 40.99 18.66 -90.85
CA ARG A 649 41.86 19.41 -91.77
C ARG A 649 42.55 18.50 -92.80
N ARG A 650 43.02 17.30 -92.42
CA ARG A 650 43.58 16.30 -93.36
C ARG A 650 42.54 15.78 -94.36
N ASN A 651 41.29 15.66 -93.93
CA ASN A 651 40.16 15.25 -94.75
C ASN A 651 39.61 16.38 -95.64
N GLY A 652 40.24 17.56 -95.64
CA GLY A 652 39.84 18.70 -96.48
C GLY A 652 38.70 19.55 -95.90
N VAL A 653 38.36 19.40 -94.62
CA VAL A 653 37.38 20.23 -93.92
C VAL A 653 38.00 21.58 -93.54
N TRP A 654 37.30 22.68 -93.80
CA TRP A 654 37.74 24.02 -93.42
C TRP A 654 37.44 24.31 -91.94
N VAL A 655 38.49 24.45 -91.11
CA VAL A 655 38.40 24.42 -89.63
C VAL A 655 39.03 25.63 -88.92
N GLU A 656 39.25 26.77 -89.59
CA GLU A 656 39.94 27.93 -88.98
C GLU A 656 39.25 28.50 -87.74
N ARG A 657 37.93 28.62 -87.75
CA ARG A 657 37.16 29.14 -86.60
C ARG A 657 37.19 28.18 -85.41
N ALA A 658 37.03 26.89 -85.65
CA ALA A 658 37.14 25.86 -84.62
C ALA A 658 38.56 25.80 -84.02
N GLY A 659 39.59 26.02 -84.84
CA GLY A 659 40.98 26.13 -84.37
C GLY A 659 41.19 27.31 -83.42
N LYS A 660 40.74 28.51 -83.77
CA LYS A 660 40.86 29.69 -82.89
C LYS A 660 40.16 29.51 -81.55
N LEU A 661 38.95 28.96 -81.56
CA LEU A 661 38.20 28.67 -80.33
C LEU A 661 38.89 27.59 -79.48
N SER A 662 39.58 26.63 -80.10
CA SER A 662 40.40 25.63 -79.38
C SER A 662 41.64 26.26 -78.74
N ASP A 663 42.29 27.23 -79.39
CA ASP A 663 43.43 27.96 -78.83
C ASP A 663 42.98 28.86 -77.66
N ASP A 664 41.84 29.54 -77.81
CA ASP A 664 41.23 30.36 -76.74
C ASP A 664 40.84 29.49 -75.53
N ALA A 665 40.31 28.28 -75.76
CA ALA A 665 40.05 27.32 -74.69
C ALA A 665 41.33 26.88 -73.96
N ALA A 666 42.42 26.65 -74.70
CA ALA A 666 43.73 26.33 -74.11
C ALA A 666 44.25 27.46 -73.20
N HIS A 667 44.08 28.72 -73.62
CA HIS A 667 44.45 29.88 -72.81
C HIS A 667 43.61 29.98 -71.52
N LYS A 668 42.31 29.72 -71.58
CA LYS A 668 41.44 29.72 -70.39
C LYS A 668 41.78 28.62 -69.41
N LEU A 669 42.16 27.43 -69.90
CA LEU A 669 42.62 26.34 -69.05
C LEU A 669 43.93 26.67 -68.32
N LEU A 670 44.86 27.39 -68.97
CA LEU A 670 46.10 27.87 -68.33
C LEU A 670 45.85 28.95 -67.28
N ALA A 671 44.80 29.76 -67.45
CA ALA A 671 44.36 30.76 -66.49
C ALA A 671 43.49 30.20 -65.34
N ASP A 672 43.31 28.86 -65.28
CA ASP A 672 42.49 28.15 -64.29
C ASP A 672 40.98 28.49 -64.35
N ASP A 673 40.51 29.07 -65.46
CA ASP A 673 39.08 29.29 -65.74
C ASP A 673 38.48 28.02 -66.38
N ILE A 674 38.14 27.07 -65.54
CA ILE A 674 37.64 25.74 -65.93
C ILE A 674 36.26 25.81 -66.61
N VAL A 675 35.35 26.62 -66.05
CA VAL A 675 33.98 26.75 -66.58
C VAL A 675 34.03 27.46 -67.93
N GLY A 676 34.79 28.55 -68.04
CA GLY A 676 34.99 29.26 -69.29
C GLY A 676 35.70 28.41 -70.35
N CYS A 677 36.65 27.56 -69.95
CA CYS A 677 37.30 26.59 -70.85
C CYS A 677 36.29 25.59 -71.44
N HIS A 678 35.48 24.95 -70.58
CA HIS A 678 34.46 23.99 -71.06
C HIS A 678 33.49 24.63 -72.07
N ALA A 679 32.97 25.82 -71.76
CA ALA A 679 32.07 26.52 -72.67
C ALA A 679 32.70 26.78 -74.05
N THR A 680 33.94 27.29 -74.07
CA THR A 680 34.66 27.51 -75.34
C THR A 680 34.98 26.22 -76.10
N MET A 681 35.19 25.11 -75.39
CA MET A 681 35.39 23.80 -76.02
C MET A 681 34.11 23.25 -76.64
N VAL A 682 32.96 23.42 -75.98
CA VAL A 682 31.65 23.04 -76.52
C VAL A 682 31.37 23.85 -77.78
N ASP A 683 31.64 25.16 -77.77
CA ASP A 683 31.49 26.02 -78.96
C ASP A 683 32.42 25.58 -80.09
N ALA A 684 33.69 25.31 -79.78
CA ALA A 684 34.68 24.83 -80.76
C ALA A 684 34.27 23.48 -81.38
N ARG A 685 33.75 22.55 -80.57
CA ARG A 685 33.26 21.26 -81.03
C ARG A 685 31.99 21.40 -81.86
N ALA A 686 31.04 22.24 -81.44
CA ALA A 686 29.82 22.50 -82.20
C ALA A 686 30.11 23.14 -83.56
N GLU A 687 31.09 24.05 -83.64
CA GLU A 687 31.56 24.61 -84.91
C GLU A 687 32.27 23.55 -85.77
N LEU A 688 33.08 22.66 -85.17
CA LEU A 688 33.74 21.55 -85.89
C LEU A 688 32.72 20.54 -86.44
N GLU A 689 31.74 20.15 -85.63
CA GLU A 689 30.66 19.24 -86.01
C GLU A 689 29.79 19.87 -87.09
N ARG A 690 29.42 21.15 -86.97
CA ARG A 690 28.71 21.88 -88.03
C ARG A 690 29.52 21.93 -89.33
N ALA A 691 30.80 22.26 -89.27
CA ALA A 691 31.66 22.30 -90.46
C ALA A 691 31.81 20.91 -91.10
N SER A 692 31.98 19.85 -90.29
CA SER A 692 32.11 18.47 -90.77
C SER A 692 30.81 17.91 -91.34
N ALA A 693 29.67 18.21 -90.71
CA ALA A 693 28.35 17.83 -91.19
C ALA A 693 28.01 18.53 -92.50
N LEU A 694 28.26 19.84 -92.60
CA LEU A 694 28.07 20.59 -93.84
C LEU A 694 28.99 20.07 -94.96
N HIS A 695 30.23 19.68 -94.61
CA HIS A 695 31.14 19.03 -95.55
C HIS A 695 30.59 17.68 -96.03
N MET A 696 30.17 16.78 -95.14
CA MET A 696 29.65 15.46 -95.50
C MET A 696 28.31 15.51 -96.22
N GLU A 697 27.38 16.38 -95.78
CA GLU A 697 26.11 16.62 -96.46
C GLU A 697 26.37 17.08 -97.88
N THR A 698 27.21 18.10 -98.05
CA THR A 698 27.52 18.64 -99.38
C THR A 698 28.27 17.61 -100.23
N TYR A 699 29.18 16.82 -99.64
CA TYR A 699 29.91 15.75 -100.33
C TYR A 699 28.97 14.64 -100.81
N ASN A 700 28.11 14.13 -99.94
CA ASN A 700 27.10 13.11 -100.29
C ASN A 700 26.11 13.65 -101.31
N ARG A 701 25.71 14.92 -101.20
CA ARG A 701 24.88 15.60 -102.20
C ARG A 701 25.60 15.66 -103.55
N ILE A 702 26.89 16.03 -103.57
CA ILE A 702 27.70 16.04 -104.80
C ILE A 702 27.81 14.62 -105.37
N ALA A 703 28.03 13.59 -104.54
CA ALA A 703 28.14 12.20 -104.97
C ALA A 703 26.81 11.67 -105.53
N PHE A 704 25.69 11.93 -104.84
CA PHE A 704 24.34 11.62 -105.30
C PHE A 704 24.03 12.33 -106.61
N LEU A 705 24.27 13.64 -106.70
CA LEU A 705 24.04 14.42 -107.91
C LEU A 705 24.91 13.93 -109.06
N THR A 706 26.16 13.53 -108.79
CA THR A 706 27.05 12.95 -109.81
C THR A 706 26.52 11.60 -110.30
N ARG A 707 26.03 10.73 -109.40
CA ARG A 707 25.43 9.44 -109.75
C ARG A 707 24.12 9.59 -110.52
N ALA A 708 23.22 10.45 -110.01
CA ALA A 708 21.94 10.73 -110.61
C ALA A 708 22.10 11.38 -112.00
N LEU A 709 23.04 12.32 -112.17
CA LEU A 709 23.39 12.87 -113.49
C LEU A 709 23.93 11.77 -114.43
N GLY A 710 24.78 10.87 -113.92
CA GLY A 710 25.30 9.74 -114.70
C GLY A 710 24.22 8.74 -115.14
N GLN A 711 23.20 8.51 -114.32
CA GLN A 711 22.10 7.57 -114.61
C GLN A 711 20.96 8.20 -115.43
N SER A 712 20.83 9.52 -115.43
CA SER A 712 19.74 10.26 -116.09
C SER A 712 19.83 10.34 -117.63
N GLY A 713 20.93 9.92 -118.25
CA GLY A 713 21.09 9.91 -119.72
C GLY A 713 21.17 11.30 -120.39
N LEU A 714 21.40 12.35 -119.61
CA LEU A 714 21.36 13.75 -120.00
C LEU A 714 22.64 14.21 -120.79
N PRO A 715 22.55 15.14 -121.78
CA PRO A 715 23.69 15.59 -122.57
C PRO A 715 24.82 16.28 -121.77
N ALA A 716 26.07 16.13 -122.24
CA ALA A 716 27.29 16.48 -121.50
C ALA A 716 27.46 17.98 -121.11
N LYS A 717 26.65 18.90 -121.64
CA LYS A 717 26.69 20.35 -121.33
C LYS A 717 25.34 20.87 -120.79
N ASN A 718 24.83 20.22 -119.75
CA ASN A 718 23.56 20.60 -119.14
C ASN A 718 23.70 21.64 -118.02
N PRO A 719 22.66 22.47 -117.78
CA PRO A 719 22.68 23.48 -116.72
C PRO A 719 22.89 22.86 -115.33
N ALA A 720 22.39 21.64 -115.09
CA ALA A 720 22.65 20.88 -113.88
C ALA A 720 24.15 20.50 -113.74
N GLN A 721 24.83 20.15 -114.83
CA GLN A 721 26.28 19.86 -114.81
C GLN A 721 27.10 21.11 -114.47
N ALA A 722 26.74 22.27 -115.05
CA ALA A 722 27.40 23.54 -114.76
C ALA A 722 27.20 23.97 -113.28
N ARG A 723 26.01 23.72 -112.70
CA ARG A 723 25.75 23.94 -111.28
C ARG A 723 26.47 22.94 -110.39
N LEU A 724 26.64 21.69 -110.82
CA LEU A 724 27.47 20.72 -110.10
C LEU A 724 28.94 21.14 -110.07
N ASP A 725 29.49 21.66 -111.18
CA ASP A 725 30.86 22.15 -111.24
C ASP A 725 31.07 23.40 -110.38
N ALA A 726 30.09 24.32 -110.37
CA ALA A 726 30.08 25.47 -109.46
C ALA A 726 30.01 25.03 -107.99
N THR A 727 29.20 24.01 -107.69
CA THR A 727 29.10 23.39 -106.36
C THR A 727 30.44 22.80 -105.92
N LYS A 728 31.12 22.06 -106.81
CA LYS A 728 32.45 21.48 -106.55
C LYS A 728 33.49 22.57 -106.27
N ARG A 729 33.51 23.66 -107.05
CA ARG A 729 34.43 24.80 -106.81
C ARG A 729 34.18 25.48 -105.46
N LEU A 730 32.92 25.69 -105.09
CA LEU A 730 32.57 26.28 -103.79
C LEU A 730 32.91 25.34 -102.62
N PHE A 731 32.77 24.03 -102.83
CA PHE A 731 33.14 23.00 -101.87
C PHE A 731 34.65 22.93 -101.65
N GLU A 732 35.45 22.94 -102.73
CA GLU A 732 36.92 23.00 -102.69
C GLU A 732 37.44 24.28 -102.01
N ALA A 733 36.71 25.39 -102.16
CA ALA A 733 37.01 26.65 -101.49
C ALA A 733 36.58 26.70 -100.01
N GLY A 734 36.02 25.62 -99.46
CA GLY A 734 35.58 25.54 -98.06
C GLY A 734 34.31 26.33 -97.74
N LYS A 735 33.61 26.88 -98.74
CA LYS A 735 32.37 27.66 -98.57
C LYS A 735 31.16 26.72 -98.61
N TYR A 736 31.00 25.89 -97.58
CA TYR A 736 30.00 24.81 -97.56
C TYR A 736 28.55 25.29 -97.70
N ASP A 737 28.18 26.41 -97.08
CA ASP A 737 26.81 26.94 -97.24
C ASP A 737 26.51 27.36 -98.69
N GLY A 738 27.47 28.01 -99.36
CA GLY A 738 27.35 28.35 -100.77
C GLY A 738 27.30 27.11 -101.66
N ALA A 739 28.10 26.10 -101.34
CA ALA A 739 28.09 24.81 -102.05
C ALA A 739 26.77 24.07 -101.85
N ARG A 740 26.20 24.03 -100.64
CA ARG A 740 24.90 23.41 -100.35
C ARG A 740 23.75 24.06 -101.11
N VAL A 741 23.70 25.40 -101.14
CA VAL A 741 22.69 26.14 -101.93
C VAL A 741 22.83 25.81 -103.42
N SER A 742 24.06 25.79 -103.93
CA SER A 742 24.34 25.41 -105.32
C SER A 742 23.99 23.93 -105.61
N ALA A 743 24.21 23.02 -104.66
CA ALA A 743 23.86 21.61 -104.77
C ALA A 743 22.34 21.40 -104.79
N ASN A 744 21.59 22.11 -103.96
CA ASN A 744 20.12 22.07 -103.98
C ASN A 744 19.55 22.66 -105.27
N ALA A 745 20.15 23.75 -105.75
CA ALA A 745 19.82 24.31 -107.05
C ALA A 745 20.18 23.35 -108.19
N CYS A 746 21.19 22.47 -108.04
CA CYS A 746 21.48 21.39 -108.98
C CYS A 746 20.47 20.25 -108.90
N LEU A 747 20.03 19.88 -107.70
CA LEU A 747 19.02 18.84 -107.48
C LEU A 747 17.67 19.23 -108.08
N GLN A 748 17.24 20.48 -107.89
CA GLN A 748 15.98 20.98 -108.48
C GLN A 748 16.01 20.95 -110.01
N GLU A 749 17.14 21.32 -110.62
CA GLU A 749 17.31 21.25 -112.08
C GLU A 749 17.36 19.79 -112.55
N LEU A 750 17.95 18.88 -111.76
CA LEU A 750 17.97 17.45 -112.08
C LEU A 750 16.58 16.82 -111.97
N GLU A 751 15.81 17.15 -110.93
CA GLU A 751 14.44 16.68 -110.76
C GLU A 751 13.55 17.15 -111.92
N GLY A 752 13.73 18.38 -112.42
CA GLY A 752 13.01 18.89 -113.59
C GLY A 752 13.44 18.26 -114.93
N LEU A 753 14.66 17.73 -115.02
CA LEU A 753 15.20 17.14 -116.25
C LEU A 753 15.12 15.59 -116.28
N ALA A 754 14.98 14.92 -115.13
CA ALA A 754 15.10 13.47 -114.98
C ALA A 754 14.14 12.86 -113.94
N ALA A 755 12.90 13.34 -113.87
CA ALA A 755 11.88 12.86 -112.92
C ALA A 755 11.56 11.36 -113.05
N ALA A 756 11.52 10.81 -114.27
CA ALA A 756 11.07 9.45 -114.54
C ALA A 756 11.96 8.36 -113.94
N SER A 757 13.27 8.59 -113.84
CA SER A 757 14.24 7.60 -113.34
C SER A 757 14.34 7.51 -111.81
N LEU A 758 13.72 8.44 -111.07
CA LEU A 758 13.89 8.58 -109.61
C LEU A 758 12.69 8.09 -108.79
N ILE A 759 11.54 7.82 -109.43
CA ILE A 759 10.27 7.50 -108.73
C ILE A 759 10.25 6.09 -108.10
N PRO A 760 10.71 5.01 -108.76
CA PRO A 760 10.61 3.66 -108.20
C PRO A 760 11.28 3.51 -106.84
N ASP A 761 12.50 4.03 -106.70
CA ASP A 761 13.27 3.97 -105.44
C ASP A 761 12.55 4.74 -104.32
N ARG A 762 11.88 5.86 -104.64
CA ARG A 762 11.12 6.68 -103.69
C ARG A 762 9.81 6.05 -103.25
N MET A 763 9.23 5.15 -104.04
CA MET A 763 8.01 4.42 -103.70
C MET A 763 8.23 3.36 -102.63
N GLU A 764 9.35 2.64 -102.69
CA GLU A 764 9.70 1.60 -101.73
C GLU A 764 9.93 2.20 -100.33
N GLU A 765 10.72 3.28 -100.23
CA GLU A 765 10.95 4.01 -98.98
C GLU A 765 9.65 4.52 -98.34
N ALA A 766 8.68 4.93 -99.15
CA ALA A 766 7.38 5.40 -98.69
C ALA A 766 6.51 4.25 -98.12
N ARG A 767 6.61 3.02 -98.65
CA ARG A 767 5.84 1.85 -98.17
C ARG A 767 6.30 1.40 -96.78
N ASP A 768 7.61 1.36 -96.56
CA ASP A 768 8.20 0.99 -95.27
C ASP A 768 7.76 1.94 -94.13
N LEU A 769 7.64 3.23 -94.44
CA LEU A 769 7.16 4.24 -93.49
C LEU A 769 5.68 4.09 -93.15
N VAL A 770 4.85 3.62 -94.09
CA VAL A 770 3.41 3.38 -93.86
C VAL A 770 3.21 2.17 -92.95
N ALA A 771 3.93 1.06 -93.17
CA ALA A 771 3.85 -0.12 -92.29
C ALA A 771 4.21 0.21 -90.82
N LEU A 772 5.20 1.10 -90.62
CA LEU A 772 5.58 1.60 -89.29
C LEU A 772 4.49 2.43 -88.59
N LEU A 773 3.64 3.13 -89.35
CA LEU A 773 2.51 3.87 -88.78
C LEU A 773 1.45 2.93 -88.23
N GLU A 774 1.16 1.84 -88.94
CA GLU A 774 0.22 0.81 -88.52
C GLU A 774 0.69 0.12 -87.22
N ASP A 775 1.98 -0.23 -87.13
CA ASP A 775 2.58 -0.84 -85.93
C ASP A 775 2.53 0.05 -84.68
N LEU A 776 2.49 1.37 -84.87
CA LEU A 776 2.31 2.37 -83.83
C LEU A 776 0.83 2.67 -83.52
N SER A 777 -0.09 2.04 -84.25
CA SER A 777 -1.53 2.29 -84.20
C SER A 777 -1.89 3.74 -84.54
N LEU A 778 -1.15 4.34 -85.47
CA LEU A 778 -1.38 5.71 -85.97
C LEU A 778 -2.02 5.66 -87.36
N ASP A 779 -3.34 5.79 -87.41
CA ASP A 779 -4.05 5.82 -88.69
C ASP A 779 -3.93 7.21 -89.36
N MET A 780 -3.43 7.23 -90.59
CA MET A 780 -3.25 8.44 -91.40
C MET A 780 -3.85 8.20 -92.80
N PRO A 781 -5.18 8.39 -92.96
CA PRO A 781 -5.86 8.14 -94.24
C PRO A 781 -5.33 9.03 -95.38
N GLU A 782 -4.82 10.22 -95.04
CA GLU A 782 -4.19 11.15 -95.99
C GLU A 782 -2.92 10.57 -96.62
N VAL A 783 -2.09 9.85 -95.86
CA VAL A 783 -0.85 9.24 -96.36
C VAL A 783 -1.16 8.07 -97.29
N HIS A 784 -2.18 7.27 -96.96
CA HIS A 784 -2.67 6.18 -97.82
C HIS A 784 -3.27 6.72 -99.12
N ALA A 785 -4.06 7.80 -99.05
CA ALA A 785 -4.61 8.46 -100.23
C ALA A 785 -3.52 9.08 -101.12
N LEU A 786 -2.47 9.66 -100.53
CA LEU A 786 -1.31 10.17 -101.28
C LEU A 786 -0.50 9.04 -101.90
N MET A 787 -0.37 7.89 -101.23
CA MET A 787 0.30 6.71 -101.78
C MET A 787 -0.42 6.18 -103.02
N GLY A 788 -1.75 6.04 -102.96
CA GLY A 788 -2.56 5.68 -104.12
C GLY A 788 -2.43 6.68 -105.27
N LYS A 789 -2.44 7.99 -104.97
CA LYS A 789 -2.22 9.05 -105.98
C LYS A 789 -0.83 9.00 -106.61
N ALA A 790 0.20 8.68 -105.84
CA ALA A 790 1.56 8.54 -106.35
C ALA A 790 1.69 7.34 -107.29
N GLU A 791 1.03 6.21 -106.97
CA GLU A 791 0.99 5.00 -107.79
C GLU A 791 0.25 5.26 -109.11
N GLU A 792 -0.95 5.85 -109.04
CA GLU A 792 -1.73 6.23 -110.21
C GLU A 792 -0.99 7.24 -111.11
N SER A 793 -0.35 8.26 -110.52
CA SER A 793 0.38 9.29 -111.27
C SER A 793 1.63 8.73 -111.95
N TYR A 794 2.29 7.75 -111.33
CA TYR A 794 3.43 7.05 -111.91
C TYR A 794 3.00 6.17 -113.11
N GLU A 795 1.91 5.41 -112.97
CA GLU A 795 1.34 4.61 -114.05
C GLU A 795 0.84 5.45 -115.23
N GLN A 796 0.34 6.66 -114.96
CA GLN A 796 -0.11 7.62 -115.97
C GLN A 796 1.03 8.42 -116.63
N GLY A 797 2.29 8.18 -116.26
CA GLY A 797 3.46 8.91 -116.77
C GLY A 797 3.57 10.36 -116.28
N ARG A 798 2.77 10.77 -115.29
CA ARG A 798 2.84 12.10 -114.67
C ARG A 798 3.86 12.12 -113.56
N HIS A 799 5.13 12.05 -113.97
CA HIS A 799 6.26 11.87 -113.07
C HIS A 799 6.44 13.03 -112.06
N GLU A 800 6.07 14.25 -112.42
CA GLU A 800 6.14 15.41 -111.50
C GLU A 800 5.13 15.31 -110.35
N GLU A 801 3.88 14.91 -110.66
CA GLU A 801 2.79 14.74 -109.67
C GLU A 801 3.05 13.53 -108.75
N ALA A 802 3.65 12.46 -109.28
CA ALA A 802 4.07 11.30 -108.51
C ALA A 802 5.17 11.66 -107.50
N LEU A 803 6.21 12.41 -107.93
CA LEU A 803 7.28 12.85 -107.04
C LEU A 803 6.81 13.85 -105.99
N SER A 804 5.88 14.75 -106.32
CA SER A 804 5.32 15.68 -105.32
C SER A 804 4.54 14.91 -104.25
N SER A 805 3.72 13.94 -104.66
CA SER A 805 2.95 13.10 -103.74
C SER A 805 3.85 12.27 -102.82
N LEU A 806 4.93 11.69 -103.35
CA LEU A 806 5.91 10.94 -102.55
C LEU A 806 6.67 11.79 -101.55
N LYS A 807 7.04 13.03 -101.92
CA LYS A 807 7.66 13.99 -101.00
C LYS A 807 6.72 14.37 -99.86
N GLU A 808 5.43 14.46 -100.13
CA GLU A 808 4.42 14.72 -99.11
C GLU A 808 4.24 13.52 -98.17
N ILE A 809 4.24 12.29 -98.69
CA ILE A 809 4.21 11.04 -97.91
C ILE A 809 5.42 10.94 -96.99
N GLU A 810 6.65 11.07 -97.52
CA GLU A 810 7.88 10.95 -96.73
C GLU A 810 7.89 11.95 -95.55
N ARG A 811 7.45 13.19 -95.81
CA ARG A 811 7.35 14.24 -94.78
C ARG A 811 6.24 13.97 -93.77
N ALA A 812 5.05 13.56 -94.21
CA ALA A 812 3.92 13.31 -93.33
C ALA A 812 4.16 12.08 -92.45
N ALA A 813 4.54 10.95 -93.07
CA ALA A 813 4.77 9.68 -92.38
C ALA A 813 5.95 9.74 -91.41
N SER A 814 7.11 10.29 -91.83
CA SER A 814 8.27 10.42 -90.93
C SER A 814 7.98 11.31 -89.72
N ARG A 815 7.19 12.39 -89.88
CA ARG A 815 6.80 13.25 -88.76
C ARG A 815 5.86 12.52 -87.80
N ALA A 816 4.89 11.77 -88.33
CA ALA A 816 3.94 11.01 -87.52
C ALA A 816 4.63 9.87 -86.74
N VAL A 817 5.47 9.06 -87.39
CA VAL A 817 6.26 7.99 -86.74
C VAL A 817 7.15 8.56 -85.63
N ARG A 818 7.90 9.65 -85.90
CA ARG A 818 8.74 10.31 -84.87
C ARG A 818 7.91 10.82 -83.69
N LYS A 819 6.74 11.40 -83.94
CA LYS A 819 5.86 11.90 -82.88
C LYS A 819 5.31 10.75 -82.04
N GLY A 820 4.86 9.66 -82.67
CA GLY A 820 4.35 8.46 -82.00
C GLY A 820 5.38 7.80 -81.10
N LEU A 821 6.58 7.55 -81.62
CA LEU A 821 7.67 6.94 -80.85
C LEU A 821 8.09 7.82 -79.66
N ARG A 822 8.18 9.15 -79.83
CA ARG A 822 8.46 10.06 -78.71
C ARG A 822 7.38 10.02 -77.62
N ALA A 823 6.11 9.95 -78.02
CA ALA A 823 5.01 9.86 -77.07
C ALA A 823 5.09 8.55 -76.25
N ARG A 824 5.36 7.42 -76.92
CA ARG A 824 5.49 6.12 -76.25
C ARG A 824 6.70 6.06 -75.32
N ILE A 825 7.86 6.58 -75.75
CA ILE A 825 9.05 6.70 -74.89
C ILE A 825 8.72 7.51 -73.63
N LYS A 826 8.00 8.64 -73.78
CA LYS A 826 7.61 9.49 -72.64
C LYS A 826 6.63 8.80 -71.69
N GLU A 827 5.67 8.06 -72.22
CA GLU A 827 4.70 7.27 -71.46
C GLU A 827 5.43 6.22 -70.59
N THR A 828 6.26 5.37 -71.22
CA THR A 828 7.02 4.34 -70.50
C THR A 828 8.03 4.95 -69.52
N THR A 829 8.63 6.10 -69.84
CA THR A 829 9.51 6.84 -68.90
C THR A 829 8.72 7.29 -67.66
N SER A 830 7.50 7.80 -67.83
CA SER A 830 6.65 8.24 -66.71
C SER A 830 6.25 7.06 -65.81
N GLN A 831 6.00 5.88 -66.40
CA GLN A 831 5.76 4.65 -65.65
C GLN A 831 7.00 4.20 -64.86
N LEU A 832 8.19 4.23 -65.47
CA LEU A 832 9.44 3.89 -64.78
C LEU A 832 9.85 4.92 -63.72
N ASP A 833 9.49 6.19 -63.89
CA ASP A 833 9.63 7.22 -62.86
C ASP A 833 8.72 6.94 -61.66
N LEU A 834 7.49 6.49 -61.89
CA LEU A 834 6.60 6.02 -60.82
C LEU A 834 7.22 4.82 -60.10
N CYS A 835 7.70 3.81 -60.83
CA CYS A 835 8.40 2.66 -60.23
C CYS A 835 9.62 3.08 -59.41
N SER A 836 10.41 4.04 -59.92
CA SER A 836 11.59 4.56 -59.22
C SER A 836 11.23 5.32 -57.94
N ARG A 837 10.14 6.10 -57.94
CA ARG A 837 9.63 6.77 -56.73
C ARG A 837 9.13 5.78 -55.68
N LEU A 838 8.63 4.64 -56.12
CA LEU A 838 8.25 3.50 -55.26
C LEU A 838 9.46 2.64 -54.86
N GLY A 839 10.68 3.02 -55.24
CA GLY A 839 11.91 2.34 -54.85
C GLY A 839 12.27 1.12 -55.71
N CYS A 840 11.55 0.82 -56.80
CA CYS A 840 11.93 -0.28 -57.70
C CYS A 840 13.26 0.01 -58.42
N ASP A 841 14.09 -1.01 -58.63
CA ASP A 841 15.25 -0.90 -59.52
C ASP A 841 14.79 -0.92 -60.98
N VAL A 842 14.93 0.24 -61.64
CA VAL A 842 14.53 0.48 -63.03
C VAL A 842 15.72 0.65 -63.97
N ALA A 843 16.96 0.40 -63.53
CA ALA A 843 18.17 0.70 -64.29
C ALA A 843 18.22 -0.03 -65.64
N SER A 844 17.85 -1.32 -65.65
CA SER A 844 17.79 -2.14 -66.88
C SER A 844 16.78 -1.57 -67.88
N ALA A 845 15.55 -1.29 -67.44
CA ALA A 845 14.48 -0.77 -68.30
C ALA A 845 14.79 0.64 -68.84
N ARG A 846 15.41 1.52 -68.04
CA ARG A 846 15.85 2.86 -68.47
C ARG A 846 16.92 2.78 -69.56
N SER A 847 17.93 1.92 -69.39
CA SER A 847 19.01 1.75 -70.38
C SER A 847 18.50 1.35 -71.76
N ILE A 848 17.43 0.55 -71.79
CA ILE A 848 16.79 0.08 -73.03
C ILE A 848 16.00 1.21 -73.69
N LEU A 849 15.34 2.08 -72.92
CA LEU A 849 14.67 3.28 -73.44
C LEU A 849 15.65 4.32 -73.99
N ASP A 850 16.79 4.55 -73.34
CA ASP A 850 17.80 5.49 -73.83
C ASP A 850 18.36 5.04 -75.19
N ARG A 851 18.57 3.73 -75.35
CA ARG A 851 18.97 3.14 -76.63
C ARG A 851 17.90 3.33 -77.70
N ALA A 852 16.61 3.22 -77.35
CA ALA A 852 15.51 3.49 -78.25
C ALA A 852 15.49 4.97 -78.72
N ALA A 853 15.81 5.91 -77.84
CA ALA A 853 15.91 7.33 -78.17
C ALA A 853 17.07 7.63 -79.13
N SER A 854 18.23 6.98 -78.98
CA SER A 854 19.35 7.09 -79.92
C SER A 854 18.97 6.56 -81.31
N MET A 855 18.37 5.37 -81.37
CA MET A 855 17.92 4.76 -82.63
C MET A 855 16.89 5.64 -83.36
N LEU A 856 16.03 6.35 -82.62
CA LEU A 856 15.09 7.30 -83.18
C LEU A 856 15.78 8.51 -83.84
N ASN A 857 16.88 9.02 -83.26
CA ASN A 857 17.66 10.13 -83.83
C ASN A 857 18.46 9.69 -85.07
N GLU A 858 18.86 8.43 -85.12
CA GLU A 858 19.51 7.78 -86.27
C GLU A 858 18.53 7.38 -87.39
N LEU A 859 17.23 7.70 -87.26
CA LEU A 859 16.16 7.35 -88.22
C LEU A 859 15.86 5.84 -88.31
N ARG A 860 16.30 5.04 -87.33
CA ARG A 860 16.07 3.58 -87.25
C ARG A 860 14.78 3.26 -86.49
N TYR A 861 13.65 3.60 -87.11
CA TYR A 861 12.34 3.58 -86.44
C TYR A 861 11.90 2.19 -85.93
N GLN A 862 12.18 1.11 -86.69
CA GLN A 862 11.78 -0.26 -86.30
C GLN A 862 12.49 -0.76 -85.04
N ASP A 863 13.80 -0.51 -84.94
CA ASP A 863 14.61 -0.92 -83.80
C ASP A 863 14.20 -0.15 -82.53
N ALA A 864 13.89 1.14 -82.68
CA ALA A 864 13.40 1.98 -81.59
C ALA A 864 12.08 1.46 -81.00
N LEU A 865 11.12 1.04 -81.83
CA LEU A 865 9.83 0.53 -81.36
C LEU A 865 9.97 -0.77 -80.54
N ARG A 866 10.84 -1.69 -80.97
CA ARG A 866 11.07 -2.95 -80.26
C ARG A 866 11.65 -2.73 -78.87
N ALA A 867 12.61 -1.82 -78.74
CA ALA A 867 13.22 -1.48 -77.47
C ALA A 867 12.20 -0.87 -76.48
N VAL A 868 11.29 -0.01 -76.96
CA VAL A 868 10.24 0.59 -76.12
C VAL A 868 9.29 -0.46 -75.54
N ARG A 869 8.80 -1.40 -76.35
CA ARG A 869 7.89 -2.46 -75.89
C ARG A 869 8.51 -3.34 -74.79
N PHE A 870 9.81 -3.62 -74.88
CA PHE A 870 10.51 -4.42 -73.88
C PHE A 870 10.59 -3.70 -72.53
N ALA A 871 10.95 -2.41 -72.53
CA ALA A 871 11.03 -1.61 -71.32
C ALA A 871 9.67 -1.45 -70.61
N ASP A 872 8.58 -1.36 -71.38
CA ASP A 872 7.20 -1.28 -70.88
C ASP A 872 6.81 -2.52 -70.06
N SER A 873 7.03 -3.72 -70.61
CA SER A 873 6.71 -4.99 -69.94
C SER A 873 7.48 -5.20 -68.63
N GLU A 874 8.72 -4.71 -68.56
CA GLU A 874 9.53 -4.80 -67.34
C GLU A 874 9.06 -3.82 -66.26
N GLY A 875 8.57 -2.64 -66.66
CA GLY A 875 7.96 -1.67 -65.76
C GLY A 875 6.71 -2.21 -65.05
N GLU A 876 5.81 -2.85 -65.80
CA GLU A 876 4.60 -3.47 -65.25
C GLU A 876 4.91 -4.57 -64.23
N ARG A 877 5.91 -5.41 -64.52
CA ARG A 877 6.36 -6.49 -63.63
C ARG A 877 6.83 -5.94 -62.27
N LEU A 878 7.57 -4.83 -62.27
CA LEU A 878 8.08 -4.20 -61.06
C LEU A 878 6.95 -3.60 -60.20
N LEU A 879 5.93 -3.00 -60.81
CA LEU A 879 4.78 -2.46 -60.08
C LEU A 879 3.96 -3.55 -59.39
N ALA A 880 3.77 -4.68 -60.07
CA ALA A 880 3.06 -5.82 -59.50
C ALA A 880 3.79 -6.39 -58.28
N LEU A 881 5.12 -6.47 -58.33
CA LEU A 881 5.94 -6.92 -57.21
C LEU A 881 5.81 -5.99 -56.00
N PHE A 882 5.94 -4.67 -56.19
CA PHE A 882 5.82 -3.69 -55.12
C PHE A 882 4.49 -3.81 -54.35
N ARG A 883 3.36 -3.89 -55.07
CA ARG A 883 2.03 -4.02 -54.45
C ARG A 883 1.89 -5.29 -53.62
N SER A 884 2.49 -6.39 -54.07
CA SER A 884 2.51 -7.66 -53.34
C SER A 884 3.27 -7.56 -52.02
N VAL A 885 4.43 -6.89 -52.02
CA VAL A 885 5.23 -6.63 -50.80
C VAL A 885 4.44 -5.77 -49.82
N GLN A 886 3.88 -4.65 -50.29
CA GLN A 886 3.11 -3.74 -49.44
C GLN A 886 1.96 -4.46 -48.73
N THR A 887 1.15 -5.21 -49.48
CA THR A 887 0.02 -5.98 -48.92
C THR A 887 0.49 -7.02 -47.89
N ASN A 888 1.68 -7.61 -48.08
CA ASN A 888 2.22 -8.59 -47.15
C ASN A 888 2.68 -7.95 -45.83
N LEU A 889 3.35 -6.79 -45.90
CA LEU A 889 3.79 -6.05 -44.72
C LEU A 889 2.62 -5.48 -43.91
N GLU A 890 1.61 -4.91 -44.56
CA GLU A 890 0.38 -4.44 -43.90
C GLU A 890 -0.31 -5.58 -43.13
N ARG A 891 -0.36 -6.78 -43.71
CA ARG A 891 -0.89 -7.96 -43.01
C ARG A 891 -0.01 -8.42 -41.85
N ALA A 892 1.31 -8.24 -41.96
CA ALA A 892 2.25 -8.62 -40.91
C ALA A 892 2.15 -7.71 -39.69
N GLU A 893 2.00 -6.41 -39.93
CA GLU A 893 1.72 -5.40 -38.92
C GLU A 893 0.39 -5.69 -38.22
N MET A 894 -0.68 -5.91 -38.98
CA MET A 894 -2.00 -6.26 -38.41
C MET A 894 -1.95 -7.52 -37.53
N TYR A 895 -1.30 -8.60 -37.97
CA TYR A 895 -1.19 -9.82 -37.15
C TYR A 895 -0.41 -9.58 -35.86
N LEU A 896 0.61 -8.75 -35.93
CA LEU A 896 1.43 -8.40 -34.78
C LEU A 896 0.63 -7.55 -33.78
N GLU A 897 -0.08 -6.51 -34.23
CA GLU A 897 -1.00 -5.72 -33.41
C GLU A 897 -2.07 -6.59 -32.73
N GLU A 898 -2.71 -7.51 -33.47
CA GLU A 898 -3.71 -8.43 -32.92
C GLU A 898 -3.13 -9.37 -31.84
N ALA A 899 -1.85 -9.73 -31.93
CA ALA A 899 -1.17 -10.54 -30.92
C ALA A 899 -0.87 -9.72 -29.65
N GLU A 900 -0.49 -8.44 -29.82
CA GLU A 900 -0.22 -7.52 -28.72
C GLU A 900 -1.47 -7.13 -27.92
N GLU A 901 -2.62 -6.97 -28.59
CA GLU A 901 -3.92 -6.77 -27.94
C GLU A 901 -4.24 -7.90 -26.92
N ARG A 902 -3.66 -9.09 -27.13
CA ARG A 902 -3.79 -10.27 -26.26
C ARG A 902 -2.56 -10.47 -25.35
N GLY A 903 -1.71 -9.46 -25.26
CA GLY A 903 -0.54 -9.41 -24.37
C GLY A 903 0.67 -10.21 -24.86
N VAL A 904 0.71 -10.62 -26.13
CA VAL A 904 1.83 -11.38 -26.73
C VAL A 904 2.79 -10.41 -27.40
N LEU A 905 3.83 -9.98 -26.67
CA LEU A 905 4.88 -9.11 -27.22
C LEU A 905 5.95 -9.96 -27.91
N VAL A 906 6.22 -9.66 -29.19
CA VAL A 906 7.25 -10.33 -30.00
C VAL A 906 8.22 -9.29 -30.56
N GLU A 907 9.21 -8.91 -29.75
CA GLU A 907 10.22 -7.91 -30.09
C GLU A 907 11.00 -8.24 -31.37
N GLU A 908 11.32 -9.53 -31.57
CA GLU A 908 12.02 -10.01 -32.76
C GLU A 908 11.20 -9.78 -34.04
N ALA A 909 9.87 -9.88 -33.96
CA ALA A 909 8.97 -9.65 -35.08
C ALA A 909 8.85 -8.17 -35.43
N HIS A 910 8.86 -7.26 -34.44
CA HIS A 910 8.95 -5.81 -34.67
C HIS A 910 10.24 -5.43 -35.39
N ALA A 911 11.38 -5.90 -34.88
CA ALA A 911 12.67 -5.61 -35.50
C ALA A 911 12.75 -6.15 -36.94
N LEU A 912 12.16 -7.31 -37.22
CA LEU A 912 12.06 -7.86 -38.58
C LEU A 912 11.13 -7.06 -39.49
N LEU A 913 10.00 -6.57 -38.97
CA LEU A 913 9.04 -5.76 -39.70
C LEU A 913 9.61 -4.37 -40.04
N GLU A 914 10.30 -3.71 -39.12
CA GLU A 914 11.01 -2.46 -39.38
C GLU A 914 12.08 -2.64 -40.46
N ARG A 915 12.88 -3.70 -40.33
CA ARG A 915 13.89 -4.06 -41.33
C ARG A 915 13.28 -4.39 -42.69
N ALA A 916 12.09 -4.96 -42.74
CA ALA A 916 11.39 -5.24 -44.00
C ALA A 916 10.89 -3.95 -44.67
N HIS A 917 10.40 -2.98 -43.89
CA HIS A 917 10.05 -1.65 -44.38
C HIS A 917 11.26 -0.90 -44.92
N ASP A 918 12.39 -0.96 -44.24
CA ASP A 918 13.63 -0.33 -44.71
C ASP A 918 14.16 -0.96 -46.00
N GLU A 919 14.01 -2.27 -46.16
CA GLU A 919 14.37 -2.95 -47.40
C GLU A 919 13.41 -2.68 -48.55
N MET A 920 12.13 -2.50 -48.27
CA MET A 920 11.16 -2.00 -49.25
C MET A 920 11.54 -0.59 -49.70
N ARG A 921 11.89 0.32 -48.78
CA ARG A 921 12.39 1.67 -49.08
C ARG A 921 13.73 1.64 -49.84
N GLY A 922 14.58 0.65 -49.55
CA GLY A 922 15.87 0.43 -50.18
C GLY A 922 15.82 -0.33 -51.51
N GLY A 923 14.62 -0.63 -52.03
CA GLY A 923 14.42 -1.27 -53.34
C GLY A 923 14.67 -2.78 -53.40
N LYS A 924 14.84 -3.44 -52.24
CA LYS A 924 15.04 -4.90 -52.12
C LYS A 924 13.72 -5.62 -51.89
N GLN A 925 12.80 -5.49 -52.85
CA GLN A 925 11.42 -5.97 -52.72
C GLN A 925 11.30 -7.48 -52.45
N SER A 926 12.16 -8.29 -53.05
CA SER A 926 12.16 -9.75 -52.80
C SER A 926 12.52 -10.09 -51.35
N LEU A 927 13.48 -9.37 -50.75
CA LEU A 927 13.92 -9.63 -49.39
C LEU A 927 12.90 -9.11 -48.35
N ALA A 928 12.30 -7.95 -48.64
CA ALA A 928 11.21 -7.40 -47.83
C ALA A 928 10.00 -8.37 -47.79
N LEU A 929 9.66 -9.02 -48.92
CA LEU A 929 8.59 -10.01 -48.97
C LEU A 929 8.87 -11.23 -48.08
N GLU A 930 10.08 -11.76 -48.13
CA GLU A 930 10.44 -12.93 -47.30
C GLU A 930 10.47 -12.57 -45.82
N ARG A 931 10.94 -11.36 -45.46
CA ARG A 931 10.90 -10.91 -44.06
C ARG A 931 9.48 -10.70 -43.55
N GLY A 932 8.58 -10.15 -44.36
CA GLY A 932 7.17 -10.05 -43.99
C GLY A 932 6.52 -11.41 -43.72
N ARG A 933 6.88 -12.45 -44.49
CA ARG A 933 6.48 -13.84 -44.19
C ARG A 933 7.08 -14.38 -42.90
N MET A 934 8.35 -14.11 -42.63
CA MET A 934 8.98 -14.51 -41.36
C MET A 934 8.30 -13.87 -40.15
N VAL A 935 7.84 -12.61 -40.27
CA VAL A 935 7.04 -11.95 -39.23
C VAL A 935 5.75 -12.71 -38.98
N HIS A 936 5.03 -13.15 -40.04
CA HIS A 936 3.83 -13.98 -39.88
C HIS A 936 4.12 -15.27 -39.12
N GLU A 937 5.21 -15.96 -39.44
CA GLU A 937 5.60 -17.21 -38.78
C GLU A 937 5.98 -17.00 -37.31
N LEU A 938 6.72 -15.93 -36.99
CA LEU A 938 7.09 -15.59 -35.61
C LEU A 938 5.87 -15.28 -34.75
N VAL A 939 4.94 -14.47 -35.26
CA VAL A 939 3.67 -14.17 -34.57
C VAL A 939 2.86 -15.44 -34.36
N PHE A 940 2.74 -16.29 -35.40
CA PHE A 940 2.04 -17.57 -35.29
C PHE A 940 2.63 -18.47 -34.20
N ASN A 941 3.96 -18.63 -34.17
CA ASN A 941 4.66 -19.46 -33.19
C ASN A 941 4.56 -18.91 -31.75
N ALA A 942 4.45 -17.59 -31.58
CA ALA A 942 4.30 -16.97 -30.26
C ALA A 942 2.87 -17.06 -29.72
N VAL A 943 1.87 -16.90 -30.59
CA VAL A 943 0.44 -16.94 -30.21
C VAL A 943 -0.03 -18.37 -29.99
N SER A 944 0.42 -19.33 -30.79
CA SER A 944 -0.01 -20.74 -30.72
C SER A 944 0.06 -21.36 -29.31
N PRO A 945 1.19 -21.35 -28.57
CA PRO A 945 1.25 -21.98 -27.24
C PRO A 945 0.37 -21.29 -26.20
N ARG A 946 0.17 -19.97 -26.32
CA ARG A 946 -0.72 -19.22 -25.41
C ARG A 946 -2.19 -19.47 -25.70
N LEU A 947 -2.55 -19.61 -26.97
CA LEU A 947 -3.87 -20.02 -27.39
C LEU A 947 -4.19 -21.43 -26.86
N GLU A 948 -3.25 -22.37 -26.99
CA GLU A 948 -3.40 -23.73 -26.44
C GLU A 948 -3.56 -23.71 -24.91
N ALA A 949 -2.74 -22.93 -24.18
CA ALA A 949 -2.89 -22.78 -22.72
C ALA A 949 -4.23 -22.14 -22.32
N HIS A 950 -4.73 -21.20 -23.12
CA HIS A 950 -6.05 -20.59 -22.89
C HIS A 950 -7.18 -21.62 -23.09
N LEU A 951 -7.07 -22.48 -24.11
CA LEU A 951 -8.01 -23.57 -24.34
C LEU A 951 -7.98 -24.59 -23.19
N ASP A 952 -6.80 -24.95 -22.68
CA ASP A 952 -6.66 -25.82 -21.50
C ASP A 952 -7.32 -25.22 -20.26
N GLU A 953 -7.15 -23.91 -20.05
CA GLU A 953 -7.79 -23.21 -18.95
C GLU A 953 -9.32 -23.25 -19.07
N VAL A 954 -9.86 -22.93 -20.24
CA VAL A 954 -11.30 -22.97 -20.52
C VAL A 954 -11.87 -24.38 -20.30
N GLU A 955 -11.22 -25.42 -20.82
CA GLU A 955 -11.63 -26.82 -20.62
C GLU A 955 -11.60 -27.23 -19.13
N SER A 956 -10.60 -26.77 -18.38
CA SER A 956 -10.47 -27.03 -16.94
C SER A 956 -11.55 -26.35 -16.10
N ARG A 957 -11.89 -25.08 -16.41
CA ARG A 957 -12.95 -24.32 -15.72
C ARG A 957 -14.30 -25.03 -15.81
N HIS A 958 -14.58 -25.64 -16.94
CA HIS A 958 -15.82 -26.38 -17.16
C HIS A 958 -15.76 -27.85 -16.72
N ARG A 959 -14.63 -28.33 -16.16
CA ARG A 959 -14.39 -29.72 -15.72
C ARG A 959 -14.62 -30.75 -16.84
N LEU A 960 -14.21 -30.41 -18.06
CA LEU A 960 -14.46 -31.21 -19.27
C LEU A 960 -13.15 -31.59 -19.98
N SER A 961 -12.07 -31.83 -19.23
CA SER A 961 -10.74 -32.19 -19.74
C SER A 961 -10.66 -33.52 -20.50
N ASP A 962 -11.65 -34.41 -20.33
CA ASP A 962 -11.65 -35.77 -20.89
C ASP A 962 -12.72 -35.96 -22.01
N LEU A 963 -13.26 -34.89 -22.58
CA LEU A 963 -14.25 -34.99 -23.67
C LEU A 963 -13.58 -35.43 -24.99
N GLU A 964 -13.53 -36.73 -25.24
CA GLU A 964 -13.27 -37.26 -26.59
C GLU A 964 -14.52 -37.03 -27.47
N GLY A 965 -14.49 -35.95 -28.25
CA GLY A 965 -15.68 -35.39 -28.89
C GLY A 965 -16.26 -36.21 -30.03
N GLY A 966 -17.40 -36.87 -29.78
CA GLY A 966 -18.52 -36.99 -30.72
C GLY A 966 -19.46 -35.78 -30.62
N ASP A 967 -19.74 -35.31 -29.40
CA ASP A 967 -20.65 -34.19 -29.14
C ASP A 967 -20.10 -32.83 -29.60
N LEU A 968 -18.81 -32.49 -29.37
CA LEU A 968 -18.23 -31.22 -29.84
C LEU A 968 -18.21 -31.10 -31.38
N ARG A 969 -17.93 -32.22 -32.09
CA ARG A 969 -17.96 -32.27 -33.56
C ARG A 969 -19.36 -32.00 -34.12
N SER A 970 -20.42 -32.32 -33.38
CA SER A 970 -21.80 -32.05 -33.81
C SER A 970 -22.12 -30.54 -33.86
N TRP A 971 -21.42 -29.72 -33.08
CA TRP A 971 -21.52 -28.25 -33.09
C TRP A 971 -20.57 -27.59 -34.11
N GLY A 972 -19.74 -28.38 -34.80
CA GLY A 972 -18.83 -27.93 -35.85
C GLY A 972 -17.67 -27.08 -35.34
N ILE A 973 -17.29 -27.22 -34.07
CA ILE A 973 -16.14 -26.53 -33.48
C ILE A 973 -15.40 -27.48 -32.52
N ASP A 974 -14.12 -27.67 -32.77
CA ASP A 974 -13.21 -28.43 -31.92
C ASP A 974 -11.89 -27.67 -31.77
N ARG A 975 -10.98 -28.22 -30.95
CA ARG A 975 -9.68 -27.62 -30.68
C ARG A 975 -8.89 -27.34 -31.97
N GLN A 976 -8.93 -28.28 -32.91
CA GLN A 976 -8.24 -28.16 -34.19
C GLN A 976 -8.82 -27.02 -35.05
N THR A 977 -10.14 -26.81 -34.99
CA THR A 977 -10.82 -25.70 -35.65
C THR A 977 -10.36 -24.33 -35.12
N VAL A 978 -10.09 -24.22 -33.81
CA VAL A 978 -9.55 -23.00 -33.19
C VAL A 978 -8.09 -22.79 -33.59
N SER A 979 -7.27 -23.84 -33.60
CA SER A 979 -5.86 -23.75 -34.02
C SER A 979 -5.73 -23.42 -35.52
N ASP A 980 -6.60 -23.95 -36.38
CA ASP A 980 -6.64 -23.61 -37.82
C ASP A 980 -7.08 -22.15 -38.07
N ALA A 981 -7.92 -21.59 -37.20
CA ALA A 981 -8.36 -20.20 -37.28
C ALA A 981 -7.19 -19.21 -37.14
N LEU A 982 -6.07 -19.61 -36.51
CA LEU A 982 -4.85 -18.80 -36.39
C LEU A 982 -4.19 -18.51 -37.74
N GLN A 983 -4.40 -19.33 -38.76
CA GLN A 983 -3.92 -19.05 -40.13
C GLN A 983 -4.55 -17.78 -40.73
N ARG A 984 -5.73 -17.39 -40.24
CA ARG A 984 -6.45 -16.18 -40.65
C ARG A 984 -6.07 -14.95 -39.83
N GLY A 985 -5.41 -15.14 -38.68
CA GLY A 985 -4.97 -14.08 -37.78
C GLY A 985 -5.23 -14.41 -36.31
N PRO A 986 -4.45 -13.84 -35.37
CA PRO A 986 -4.64 -14.04 -33.93
C PRO A 986 -6.04 -13.67 -33.44
N ARG A 987 -6.62 -12.55 -33.90
CA ARG A 987 -7.96 -12.12 -33.45
C ARG A 987 -9.04 -13.12 -33.81
N TRP A 988 -8.95 -13.71 -35.00
CA TRP A 988 -9.91 -14.71 -35.45
C TRP A 988 -9.79 -16.03 -34.66
N ALA A 989 -8.57 -16.42 -34.28
CA ALA A 989 -8.33 -17.57 -33.43
C ALA A 989 -8.96 -17.39 -32.05
N TYR A 990 -8.76 -16.25 -31.40
CA TYR A 990 -9.38 -15.97 -30.10
C TYR A 990 -10.91 -15.84 -30.17
N LEU A 991 -11.47 -15.27 -31.24
CA LEU A 991 -12.92 -15.28 -31.44
C LEU A 991 -13.48 -16.72 -31.53
N MET A 992 -12.74 -17.62 -32.18
CA MET A 992 -13.12 -19.02 -32.26
C MET A 992 -12.92 -19.74 -30.93
N ALA A 993 -11.94 -19.34 -30.12
CA ALA A 993 -11.76 -19.83 -28.74
C ALA A 993 -12.94 -19.40 -27.83
N ASP A 994 -13.38 -18.15 -27.92
CA ASP A 994 -14.55 -17.65 -27.19
C ASP A 994 -15.82 -18.44 -27.57
N ARG A 995 -16.03 -18.69 -28.87
CA ARG A 995 -17.12 -19.55 -29.36
C ARG A 995 -16.98 -20.99 -28.88
N TYR A 996 -15.76 -21.50 -28.76
CA TYR A 996 -15.48 -22.84 -28.23
C TYR A 996 -15.84 -22.94 -26.74
N GLU A 997 -15.54 -21.90 -25.94
CA GLU A 997 -15.97 -21.78 -24.54
C GLU A 997 -17.51 -21.81 -24.40
N GLU A 998 -18.23 -21.07 -25.24
CA GLU A 998 -19.70 -21.07 -25.27
C GLU A 998 -20.27 -22.48 -25.54
N VAL A 999 -19.67 -23.20 -26.50
CA VAL A 999 -20.09 -24.58 -26.82
C VAL A 999 -19.75 -25.53 -25.68
N LEU A 1000 -18.57 -25.41 -25.05
CA LEU A 1000 -18.20 -26.21 -23.88
C LEU A 1000 -19.18 -25.99 -22.71
N LYS A 1001 -19.60 -24.75 -22.46
CA LYS A 1001 -20.62 -24.43 -21.46
C LYS A 1001 -21.95 -25.11 -21.79
N ALA A 1002 -22.42 -25.01 -23.04
CA ALA A 1002 -23.67 -25.63 -23.46
C ALA A 1002 -23.63 -27.16 -23.33
N VAL A 1003 -22.51 -27.80 -23.72
CA VAL A 1003 -22.28 -29.24 -23.57
C VAL A 1003 -22.24 -29.63 -22.09
N GLY A 1004 -21.59 -28.83 -21.24
CA GLY A 1004 -21.56 -29.01 -19.79
C GLY A 1004 -22.96 -28.98 -19.15
N GLU A 1005 -23.82 -28.03 -19.55
CA GLU A 1005 -25.21 -27.97 -19.09
C GLU A 1005 -26.02 -29.20 -19.51
N ILE A 1006 -25.86 -29.64 -20.76
CA ILE A 1006 -26.52 -30.86 -21.28
C ILE A 1006 -26.03 -32.09 -20.50
N ARG A 1007 -24.72 -32.19 -20.21
CA ARG A 1007 -24.13 -33.28 -19.42
C ARG A 1007 -24.67 -33.30 -17.99
N ALA A 1008 -24.79 -32.15 -17.34
CA ALA A 1008 -25.37 -32.04 -15.99
C ALA A 1008 -26.84 -32.49 -15.95
N ARG A 1009 -27.63 -32.09 -16.96
CA ARG A 1009 -29.03 -32.55 -17.10
C ARG A 1009 -29.11 -34.06 -17.35
N ALA A 1010 -28.24 -34.61 -18.19
CA ALA A 1010 -28.18 -36.04 -18.48
C ALA A 1010 -27.75 -36.86 -17.24
N LEU A 1011 -26.80 -36.36 -16.44
CA LEU A 1011 -26.39 -36.95 -15.16
C LEU A 1011 -27.55 -36.98 -14.17
N SER A 1012 -28.24 -35.85 -13.99
CA SER A 1012 -29.42 -35.76 -13.11
C SER A 1012 -30.53 -36.72 -13.57
N ALA A 1013 -30.77 -36.83 -14.88
CA ALA A 1013 -31.72 -37.78 -15.45
C ALA A 1013 -31.31 -39.25 -15.18
N LEU A 1014 -30.03 -39.59 -15.32
CA LEU A 1014 -29.47 -40.91 -15.00
C LEU A 1014 -29.59 -41.25 -13.51
N GLU A 1015 -29.38 -40.28 -12.62
CA GLU A 1015 -29.50 -40.44 -11.16
C GLU A 1015 -30.96 -40.57 -10.70
N SER A 1016 -31.89 -39.92 -11.40
CA SER A 1016 -33.34 -39.96 -11.12
C SER A 1016 -34.08 -41.18 -11.68
N MET A 1017 -33.38 -42.13 -12.35
CA MET A 1017 -34.05 -43.27 -12.98
C MET A 1017 -34.71 -44.18 -11.92
N PRO A 1018 -36.02 -44.48 -12.06
CA PRO A 1018 -36.71 -45.35 -11.12
C PRO A 1018 -36.17 -46.80 -11.20
N SER A 1019 -36.20 -47.52 -10.08
CA SER A 1019 -35.73 -48.92 -9.95
C SER A 1019 -36.48 -49.94 -10.82
N THR A 1020 -37.47 -49.50 -11.59
CA THR A 1020 -38.26 -50.30 -12.53
C THR A 1020 -37.61 -50.42 -13.92
N VAL A 1021 -36.55 -49.67 -14.22
CA VAL A 1021 -35.81 -49.74 -15.51
C VAL A 1021 -34.83 -50.93 -15.50
N PRO A 1022 -34.81 -51.78 -16.54
CA PRO A 1022 -33.93 -52.95 -16.58
C PRO A 1022 -32.45 -52.55 -16.57
N PRO A 1023 -31.59 -53.27 -15.83
CA PRO A 1023 -30.19 -52.89 -15.60
C PRO A 1023 -29.32 -52.86 -16.87
N ARG A 1024 -29.75 -53.53 -17.94
CA ARG A 1024 -29.08 -53.51 -19.25
C ARG A 1024 -29.17 -52.13 -19.91
N ASP A 1025 -30.32 -51.46 -19.79
CA ASP A 1025 -30.56 -50.17 -20.44
C ASP A 1025 -29.91 -49.02 -19.66
N VAL A 1026 -29.85 -49.14 -18.32
CA VAL A 1026 -29.06 -48.25 -17.46
C VAL A 1026 -27.57 -48.35 -17.79
N ARG A 1027 -27.05 -49.56 -18.03
CA ARG A 1027 -25.66 -49.78 -18.43
C ARG A 1027 -25.37 -49.20 -19.82
N ALA A 1028 -26.27 -49.41 -20.80
CA ALA A 1028 -26.12 -48.83 -22.13
C ALA A 1028 -26.18 -47.29 -22.11
N ALA A 1029 -27.04 -46.70 -21.27
CA ALA A 1029 -27.13 -45.25 -21.11
C ALA A 1029 -25.88 -44.65 -20.43
N LYS A 1030 -25.28 -45.36 -19.45
CA LYS A 1030 -23.99 -44.98 -18.85
C LYS A 1030 -22.84 -45.09 -19.87
N GLU A 1031 -22.79 -46.18 -20.63
CA GLU A 1031 -21.77 -46.36 -21.69
C GLU A 1031 -21.91 -45.32 -22.82
N ALA A 1032 -23.12 -44.84 -23.12
CA ALA A 1032 -23.36 -43.77 -24.09
C ALA A 1032 -23.01 -42.36 -23.53
N PHE A 1033 -23.26 -42.13 -22.24
CA PHE A 1033 -22.85 -40.92 -21.53
C PHE A 1033 -21.33 -40.79 -21.44
N GLU A 1034 -20.62 -41.90 -21.19
CA GLU A 1034 -19.16 -41.96 -21.13
C GLU A 1034 -18.49 -41.75 -22.50
N ARG A 1035 -19.17 -42.07 -23.62
CA ARG A 1035 -18.64 -41.91 -24.99
C ARG A 1035 -19.02 -40.58 -25.66
N GLY A 1036 -19.64 -39.63 -24.95
CA GLY A 1036 -20.01 -38.34 -25.51
C GLY A 1036 -21.03 -38.42 -26.65
N GLY A 1037 -22.15 -39.12 -26.40
CA GLY A 1037 -23.35 -39.15 -27.26
C GLY A 1037 -24.58 -38.52 -26.58
N LEU A 1038 -24.41 -37.35 -25.96
CA LEU A 1038 -25.41 -36.73 -25.07
C LEU A 1038 -26.65 -36.23 -25.82
N LEU A 1039 -26.54 -35.92 -27.11
CA LEU A 1039 -27.67 -35.52 -27.95
C LEU A 1039 -28.70 -36.65 -28.16
N ALA A 1040 -28.31 -37.92 -28.01
CA ALA A 1040 -29.24 -39.05 -28.11
C ALA A 1040 -30.15 -39.20 -26.88
N LEU A 1041 -29.88 -38.49 -25.78
CA LEU A 1041 -30.60 -38.57 -24.49
C LEU A 1041 -31.65 -37.47 -24.29
N HIS A 1042 -31.93 -36.63 -25.29
CA HIS A 1042 -33.00 -35.61 -25.21
C HIS A 1042 -34.39 -36.26 -25.10
N LEU A 1043 -34.84 -36.50 -23.87
CA LEU A 1043 -36.24 -36.64 -23.49
C LEU A 1043 -36.87 -35.23 -23.42
N HIS A 1044 -37.91 -35.02 -24.23
CA HIS A 1044 -38.73 -33.81 -24.20
C HIS A 1044 -39.36 -33.61 -22.80
N PRO A 1045 -39.59 -32.35 -22.36
CA PRO A 1045 -40.26 -32.08 -21.10
C PRO A 1045 -41.77 -32.12 -21.33
N ASP A 1046 -42.44 -33.14 -20.80
CA ASP A 1046 -43.84 -33.02 -20.33
C ASP A 1046 -44.20 -34.21 -19.43
N PRO A 1047 -44.83 -33.98 -18.26
CA PRO A 1047 -45.35 -35.05 -17.41
C PRO A 1047 -46.82 -35.28 -17.79
N ILE A 1048 -47.16 -36.37 -18.49
CA ILE A 1048 -48.50 -37.02 -18.45
C ILE A 1048 -48.41 -38.33 -19.27
N ASP A 1049 -49.01 -39.38 -18.69
CA ASP A 1049 -49.29 -40.71 -19.23
C ASP A 1049 -48.13 -41.68 -19.49
N GLY A 1050 -47.94 -42.54 -18.48
CA GLY A 1050 -47.21 -43.80 -18.59
C GLY A 1050 -47.90 -44.74 -19.57
N ARG A 1051 -47.44 -44.77 -20.82
CA ARG A 1051 -47.47 -45.89 -21.77
C ARG A 1051 -46.70 -45.49 -23.02
N GLY A 1052 -45.42 -45.84 -23.11
CA GLY A 1052 -44.66 -45.56 -24.34
C GLY A 1052 -43.15 -45.76 -24.31
N ALA A 1053 -42.60 -46.65 -23.47
CA ALA A 1053 -41.18 -46.96 -23.49
C ALA A 1053 -40.95 -48.45 -23.79
N ALA A 1054 -41.20 -48.87 -25.04
CA ALA A 1054 -40.88 -50.22 -25.50
C ALA A 1054 -40.59 -50.35 -27.02
N ALA A 1055 -40.48 -49.25 -27.77
CA ALA A 1055 -40.25 -49.33 -29.21
C ALA A 1055 -39.25 -48.29 -29.68
N ARG A 1056 -37.96 -48.64 -29.65
CA ARG A 1056 -36.89 -48.23 -30.59
C ARG A 1056 -35.52 -48.79 -30.17
N PHE A 1057 -35.48 -50.10 -29.93
CA PHE A 1057 -34.23 -50.89 -29.97
C PHE A 1057 -34.48 -52.07 -30.91
N ALA A 1058 -34.56 -51.79 -32.21
CA ALA A 1058 -34.61 -52.83 -33.24
C ALA A 1058 -34.09 -52.28 -34.58
N GLY A 1059 -32.87 -52.73 -34.95
CA GLY A 1059 -32.42 -53.01 -36.31
C GLY A 1059 -32.38 -51.88 -37.34
N THR A 1060 -31.19 -51.56 -37.85
CA THR A 1060 -30.71 -52.00 -39.19
C THR A 1060 -29.46 -51.21 -39.62
N SER A 1061 -28.37 -51.94 -39.87
CA SER A 1061 -27.44 -51.63 -40.98
C SER A 1061 -28.06 -52.24 -42.26
N PRO A 1062 -27.66 -51.95 -43.53
CA PRO A 1062 -26.52 -51.18 -44.05
C PRO A 1062 -26.79 -50.32 -45.35
N HIS A 1063 -25.72 -49.75 -45.92
CA HIS A 1063 -25.50 -49.34 -47.34
C HIS A 1063 -25.92 -47.95 -47.87
N GLY A 1064 -24.91 -47.11 -48.13
CA GLY A 1064 -24.48 -46.66 -49.48
C GLY A 1064 -25.41 -45.79 -50.34
N HIS A 1065 -24.99 -44.54 -50.60
CA HIS A 1065 -24.74 -43.99 -51.95
C HIS A 1065 -24.36 -42.49 -51.91
N HIS A 1066 -23.38 -42.14 -52.75
CA HIS A 1066 -23.09 -40.85 -53.43
C HIS A 1066 -23.30 -39.54 -52.65
N ARG A 1067 -22.33 -38.63 -52.54
CA ARG A 1067 -21.36 -38.16 -53.53
C ARG A 1067 -20.24 -37.40 -52.81
#